data_AF-A0A2I1GLY6-F1
#
_entry.id   AF-A0A2I1GLY6-F1
#
_cell.length_a   1.000
_cell.length_b   1.000
_cell.length_c   1.000
_cell.angle_alpha   90.00
_cell.angle_beta   90.00
_cell.angle_gamma   90.00
#
_symmetry.space_group_name_H-M   'P 1'
#
loop_
_entity.id
_entity.type
_entity.pdbx_description
1 polymer ?
#
loop_
_entity_poly.entity_id
_entity_poly.type
_entity_poly.pdbx_seq_one_letter_code
_entity_poly.pdbx_strand_id
1 'polypeptide(L)'
;MPRHSLFNFLSNILQPVSEDKRKHPYVIIKDKNNEVSIGFVKKRTHIKKNGEKIGCLIIEVCNIEICLDNPQKAIIQKQECPKMITITQHNALVLPIFIRLSTGATTHVDWYYIVESLNRAKNISANIDIQQLEKTPTINLNGDNLGLWINRWIEQDALKQELTNIRHQLKSLKNIEYYTDGSLANRTIGDNDLSHITDNTNVDLGAAFYTNNELGEFSVYSCLSLWPSSTRAEIVAIFLALLTAPENSNVTIYTDSLGAINSINSAFNSTTRTWLKKTNNLIIIKIIMLIREAAINLKLVKIKGHSGIIGNEIADKLAKKGQYGNNLFRNNVDFINNILSYFPVFIDNPIEVNIRRFILKILATGEATEWSLLKNNQELCYGNVNQIDWKVTWLIFHYCKGFHCISMRLNYLWTFIAKLFHKILPLGSILAVRKPRLYKEMKCIMKCNKKENWNHLFECQAYEMAWEKILEITTKESIIICLKQKQIRGQGEDFIRKVLQNILGVTAKSEEFQKFQQLALEVKVETFLTTKLQKDFKISLTEAQTLMANILIRFILAFKELIWKPRCEQVILWEKRRGISRTDKITSESKGKDNSNQLSESKVKDNSNKLSNKVKDLQTGKIDRLQKSVSLVKKSMDTFVRKYICEDWIPIKKKVDKVTLYMSKKLLD
;
A
#
# COMPACT_ATOMS: atom_id res chain seq x y z
N MET A 1 36.81 6.08 5.31
CA MET A 1 36.60 5.33 4.03
C MET A 1 37.17 6.14 2.86
N PRO A 2 37.86 5.54 1.86
CA PRO A 2 38.53 6.29 0.80
C PRO A 2 37.59 6.82 -0.30
N ARG A 3 37.97 7.99 -0.86
CA ARG A 3 37.31 8.84 -1.88
C ARG A 3 36.87 8.14 -3.18
N HIS A 4 37.25 6.88 -3.40
CA HIS A 4 36.96 6.11 -4.63
C HIS A 4 35.58 5.42 -4.68
N SER A 5 34.82 5.50 -3.59
CA SER A 5 33.59 4.73 -3.39
C SER A 5 32.39 5.20 -4.24
N LEU A 6 32.14 6.51 -4.26
CA LEU A 6 30.87 7.06 -4.74
C LEU A 6 30.91 7.40 -6.24
N PHE A 7 32.08 7.77 -6.75
CA PHE A 7 32.28 8.02 -8.19
C PHE A 7 32.20 6.70 -9.00
N ASN A 8 32.72 5.60 -8.44
CA ASN A 8 32.56 4.25 -9.01
C ASN A 8 31.10 3.72 -8.93
N PHE A 9 30.25 4.33 -8.11
CA PHE A 9 28.82 4.02 -8.09
C PHE A 9 28.08 4.78 -9.21
N LEU A 10 28.46 6.03 -9.46
CA LEU A 10 27.93 6.83 -10.58
C LEU A 10 28.40 6.31 -11.95
N SER A 11 29.63 5.81 -12.09
CA SER A 11 30.11 5.20 -13.34
C SER A 11 29.33 3.94 -13.76
N ASN A 12 28.62 3.30 -12.82
CA ASN A 12 27.77 2.13 -13.09
C ASN A 12 26.35 2.48 -13.54
N ILE A 13 25.90 3.72 -13.28
CA ILE A 13 24.57 4.28 -13.62
C ILE A 13 24.64 5.18 -14.85
N LEU A 14 25.74 5.91 -15.01
CA LEU A 14 25.98 6.85 -16.11
C LEU A 14 26.53 6.12 -17.33
N GLN A 15 26.00 6.43 -18.51
CA GLN A 15 26.44 5.81 -19.75
C GLN A 15 27.68 6.52 -20.30
N PRO A 16 28.57 5.80 -21.00
CA PRO A 16 29.62 6.45 -21.78
C PRO A 16 29.00 7.38 -22.82
N VAL A 17 29.70 8.47 -23.11
CA VAL A 17 29.23 9.46 -24.09
C VAL A 17 29.11 8.79 -25.46
N SER A 18 27.87 8.58 -25.92
CA SER A 18 27.57 7.98 -27.22
C SER A 18 28.33 8.68 -28.34
N GLU A 19 28.96 7.93 -29.25
CA GLU A 19 29.74 8.49 -30.38
C GLU A 19 28.88 9.22 -31.43
N ASP A 20 27.55 9.04 -31.40
CA ASP A 20 26.62 9.69 -32.33
C ASP A 20 26.62 11.21 -32.13
N LYS A 21 27.11 11.93 -33.14
CA LYS A 21 27.23 13.40 -33.14
C LYS A 21 25.89 14.13 -33.11
N ARG A 22 24.77 13.44 -33.36
CA ARG A 22 23.40 14.03 -33.38
C ARG A 22 22.73 14.11 -32.01
N LYS A 23 23.35 13.55 -30.96
CA LYS A 23 22.86 13.60 -29.58
C LYS A 23 23.74 14.56 -28.78
N HIS A 24 23.20 15.71 -28.40
CA HIS A 24 23.85 16.68 -27.51
C HIS A 24 23.39 16.47 -26.06
N PRO A 25 24.08 15.65 -25.24
CA PRO A 25 23.71 15.48 -23.84
C PRO A 25 24.28 16.61 -22.95
N TYR A 26 23.55 16.95 -21.88
CA TYR A 26 24.21 17.47 -20.68
C TYR A 26 25.00 16.34 -20.02
N VAL A 27 26.18 16.69 -19.52
CA VAL A 27 27.11 15.75 -18.91
C VAL A 27 27.52 16.26 -17.53
N ILE A 28 27.73 15.31 -16.61
CA ILE A 28 28.34 15.63 -15.33
C ILE A 28 29.85 15.57 -15.54
N ILE A 29 30.52 16.66 -15.20
CA ILE A 29 31.96 16.79 -15.30
C ILE A 29 32.56 16.82 -13.90
N LYS A 30 33.70 16.17 -13.78
CA LYS A 30 34.56 16.29 -12.61
C LYS A 30 35.76 17.13 -13.02
N ASP A 31 35.97 18.25 -12.37
CA ASP A 31 37.14 19.08 -12.66
C ASP A 31 38.42 18.47 -12.05
N LYS A 32 39.58 19.09 -12.33
CA LYS A 32 40.88 18.65 -11.80
C LYS A 32 40.95 18.68 -10.26
N ASN A 33 40.06 19.44 -9.63
CA ASN A 33 39.95 19.58 -8.19
C ASN A 33 38.94 18.60 -7.58
N ASN A 34 38.42 17.64 -8.36
CA ASN A 34 37.38 16.68 -7.97
C ASN A 34 35.97 17.30 -7.70
N GLU A 35 35.72 18.53 -8.12
CA GLU A 35 34.39 19.16 -7.99
C GLU A 35 33.46 18.73 -9.11
N VAL A 36 32.20 18.50 -8.75
CA VAL A 36 31.18 18.00 -9.67
C VAL A 36 30.36 19.17 -10.17
N SER A 37 30.35 19.37 -11.48
CA SER A 37 29.55 20.39 -12.17
C SER A 37 28.79 19.80 -13.36
N ILE A 38 27.75 20.49 -13.83
CA ILE A 38 26.99 20.10 -15.02
C ILE A 38 27.45 20.96 -16.19
N GLY A 39 27.63 20.36 -17.36
CA GLY A 39 27.96 21.09 -18.56
C GLY A 39 27.27 20.56 -19.81
N PHE A 40 27.07 21.46 -20.78
CA PHE A 40 26.48 21.17 -22.07
C PHE A 40 27.56 20.92 -23.12
N VAL A 41 27.49 19.79 -23.83
CA VAL A 41 28.50 19.42 -24.85
C VAL A 41 28.30 20.24 -26.14
N LYS A 42 29.22 21.17 -26.41
CA LYS A 42 29.20 22.02 -27.62
C LYS A 42 29.85 21.35 -28.82
N LYS A 43 31.00 20.71 -28.62
CA LYS A 43 31.80 20.15 -29.71
C LYS A 43 32.56 18.91 -29.24
N ARG A 44 32.77 17.96 -30.16
CA ARG A 44 33.63 16.79 -29.94
C ARG A 44 34.83 16.87 -30.87
N THR A 45 36.02 16.64 -30.34
CA THR A 45 37.30 16.76 -31.06
C THR A 45 38.19 15.57 -30.75
N HIS A 46 39.30 15.42 -31.48
CA HIS A 46 40.33 14.43 -31.19
C HIS A 46 41.68 15.12 -31.06
N ILE A 47 42.47 14.67 -30.09
CA ILE A 47 43.86 15.12 -29.91
C ILE A 47 44.75 13.90 -30.14
N LYS A 48 45.85 14.08 -30.90
CA LYS A 48 46.88 13.04 -31.06
C LYS A 48 47.88 13.16 -29.92
N LYS A 49 48.08 12.11 -29.15
CA LYS A 49 49.13 12.02 -28.13
C LYS A 49 49.78 10.64 -28.22
N ASN A 50 51.11 10.59 -28.37
CA ASN A 50 51.90 9.36 -28.53
C ASN A 50 51.38 8.41 -29.65
N GLY A 51 50.98 8.97 -30.80
CA GLY A 51 50.49 8.18 -31.95
C GLY A 51 49.02 7.74 -31.87
N GLU A 52 48.39 7.78 -30.69
CA GLU A 52 46.98 7.40 -30.50
C GLU A 52 46.02 8.62 -30.60
N LYS A 53 44.83 8.39 -31.19
CA LYS A 53 43.74 9.39 -31.27
C LYS A 53 42.90 9.32 -30.00
N ILE A 54 42.94 10.37 -29.17
CA ILE A 54 42.14 10.47 -27.94
C ILE A 54 40.91 11.36 -28.18
N GLY A 55 39.71 10.83 -27.96
CA GLY A 55 38.44 11.59 -28.02
C GLY A 55 38.30 12.60 -26.89
N CYS A 56 37.97 13.84 -27.23
CA CYS A 56 37.81 14.98 -26.32
C CYS A 56 36.45 15.68 -26.53
N LEU A 57 35.92 16.27 -25.47
CA LEU A 57 34.68 17.04 -25.45
C LEU A 57 34.97 18.47 -25.02
N ILE A 58 34.43 19.43 -25.78
CA ILE A 58 34.40 20.85 -25.44
C ILE A 58 33.02 21.14 -24.85
N ILE A 59 33.00 21.58 -23.60
CA ILE A 59 31.80 21.67 -22.75
C ILE A 59 31.65 23.09 -22.22
N GLU A 60 30.41 23.60 -22.24
CA GLU A 60 29.99 24.83 -21.59
C GLU A 60 29.42 24.51 -20.19
N VAL A 61 29.99 25.05 -19.11
CA VAL A 61 29.51 24.79 -17.74
C VAL A 61 28.20 25.53 -17.47
N CYS A 62 27.24 24.89 -16.79
CA CYS A 62 25.92 25.43 -16.46
C CYS A 62 25.68 25.51 -14.94
N ASN A 63 24.76 26.39 -14.53
CA ASN A 63 24.26 26.48 -13.15
C ASN A 63 22.91 25.76 -12.99
N ILE A 64 22.60 25.31 -11.78
CA ILE A 64 21.29 24.76 -11.40
C ILE A 64 20.75 25.56 -10.22
N GLU A 65 19.54 26.08 -10.35
CA GLU A 65 18.88 26.86 -9.30
C GLU A 65 17.50 26.30 -8.99
N ILE A 66 17.05 26.41 -7.74
CA ILE A 66 15.70 26.02 -7.31
C ILE A 66 14.71 27.10 -7.75
N CYS A 67 13.57 26.69 -8.31
CA CYS A 67 12.53 27.62 -8.76
C CYS A 67 11.82 28.26 -7.55
N LEU A 68 11.83 29.60 -7.46
CA LEU A 68 11.21 30.35 -6.37
C LEU A 68 9.70 30.10 -6.25
N ASP A 69 9.01 29.87 -7.38
CA ASP A 69 7.56 29.63 -7.42
C ASP A 69 7.17 28.17 -7.16
N ASN A 70 8.13 27.24 -7.20
CA ASN A 70 7.89 25.82 -6.91
C ASN A 70 9.17 25.12 -6.42
N PRO A 71 9.32 24.88 -5.10
CA PRO A 71 10.53 24.31 -4.52
C PRO A 71 10.80 22.85 -4.92
N GLN A 72 9.88 22.18 -5.60
CA GLN A 72 10.08 20.82 -6.13
C GLN A 72 10.75 20.80 -7.52
N LYS A 73 11.02 21.97 -8.11
CA LYS A 73 11.61 22.10 -9.45
C LYS A 73 12.92 22.88 -9.41
N ALA A 74 13.90 22.43 -10.20
CA ALA A 74 15.15 23.13 -10.44
C ALA A 74 15.30 23.49 -11.93
N ILE A 75 15.97 24.60 -12.24
CA ILE A 75 16.17 25.10 -13.61
C ILE A 75 17.67 25.09 -13.90
N ILE A 76 18.04 24.53 -15.07
CA ILE A 76 19.41 24.63 -15.59
C ILE A 76 19.55 25.92 -16.38
N GLN A 77 20.38 26.83 -15.88
CA GLN A 77 20.66 28.13 -16.49
C GLN A 77 22.07 28.17 -17.10
N LYS A 78 22.22 28.95 -18.17
CA LYS A 78 23.55 29.29 -18.70
C LYS A 78 24.20 30.32 -17.79
N GLN A 79 25.50 30.19 -17.56
CA GLN A 79 26.27 31.23 -16.86
C GLN A 79 26.39 32.49 -17.73
N GLU A 80 26.35 33.67 -17.11
CA GLU A 80 26.54 34.96 -17.81
C GLU A 80 27.91 35.06 -18.49
N CYS A 81 28.93 34.37 -17.95
CA CYS A 81 30.23 34.16 -18.59
C CYS A 81 30.52 32.65 -18.71
N PRO A 82 30.20 31.99 -19.83
CA PRO A 82 30.31 30.55 -19.96
C PRO A 82 31.77 30.08 -19.93
N LYS A 83 32.14 29.34 -18.88
CA LYS A 83 33.47 28.70 -18.80
C LYS A 83 33.51 27.49 -19.72
N MET A 84 34.35 27.56 -20.75
CA MET A 84 34.55 26.47 -21.71
C MET A 84 35.68 25.55 -21.23
N ILE A 85 35.40 24.26 -21.12
CA ILE A 85 36.37 23.26 -20.65
C ILE A 85 36.50 22.14 -21.67
N THR A 86 37.74 21.75 -21.96
CA THR A 86 38.04 20.55 -22.76
C THR A 86 38.38 19.40 -21.84
N ILE A 87 37.61 18.31 -21.91
CA ILE A 87 37.86 17.10 -21.13
C ILE A 87 37.97 15.87 -22.05
N THR A 88 38.74 14.88 -21.62
CA THR A 88 38.79 13.60 -22.32
C THR A 88 37.46 12.87 -22.16
N GLN A 89 36.98 12.21 -23.21
CA GLN A 89 35.65 11.59 -23.25
C GLN A 89 35.44 10.52 -22.17
N HIS A 90 36.51 9.84 -21.73
CA HIS A 90 36.47 8.86 -20.65
C HIS A 90 36.29 9.45 -19.25
N ASN A 91 36.56 10.75 -19.07
CA ASN A 91 36.35 11.48 -17.82
C ASN A 91 34.97 12.18 -17.75
N ALA A 92 34.13 12.00 -18.78
CA ALA A 92 32.79 12.57 -18.88
C ALA A 92 31.74 11.47 -18.75
N LEU A 93 30.75 11.67 -17.89
CA LEU A 93 29.67 10.70 -17.66
C LEU A 93 28.31 11.30 -18.08
N VAL A 94 27.53 10.54 -18.87
CA VAL A 94 26.23 10.99 -19.41
C VAL A 94 25.06 10.46 -18.59
N LEU A 95 24.14 11.34 -18.19
CA LEU A 95 22.83 10.95 -17.67
C LEU A 95 21.82 10.76 -18.82
N PRO A 96 21.20 9.58 -18.99
CA PRO A 96 20.27 9.31 -20.11
C PRO A 96 19.02 10.21 -20.14
N ILE A 97 18.61 10.77 -19.01
CA ILE A 97 17.41 11.63 -18.90
C ILE A 97 17.61 13.00 -19.55
N PHE A 98 18.87 13.47 -19.69
CA PHE A 98 19.19 14.78 -20.26
C PHE A 98 19.32 14.82 -21.79
N ILE A 99 19.07 13.70 -22.49
CA ILE A 99 19.20 13.63 -23.95
C ILE A 99 18.12 14.48 -24.67
N ARG A 100 17.07 14.94 -23.96
CA ARG A 100 15.92 15.68 -24.54
C ARG A 100 15.69 17.09 -23.97
N LEU A 101 16.50 17.57 -23.03
CA LEU A 101 16.25 18.86 -22.39
C LEU A 101 17.04 19.97 -23.12
N SER A 102 16.39 21.09 -23.41
CA SER A 102 17.03 22.33 -23.88
C SER A 102 17.46 23.19 -22.69
N THR A 103 18.24 24.24 -22.93
CA THR A 103 18.51 25.25 -21.89
C THR A 103 17.20 25.93 -21.49
N GLY A 104 16.96 26.13 -20.17
CA GLY A 104 15.68 26.60 -19.63
C GLY A 104 14.67 25.50 -19.25
N ALA A 105 15.02 24.22 -19.36
CA ALA A 105 14.12 23.13 -18.97
C ALA A 105 14.12 22.87 -17.44
N THR A 106 12.94 22.62 -16.88
CA THR A 106 12.77 22.30 -15.45
C THR A 106 13.03 20.83 -15.17
N THR A 107 13.83 20.52 -14.15
CA THR A 107 14.09 19.17 -13.63
C THR A 107 13.56 19.04 -12.20
N HIS A 108 13.49 17.82 -11.67
CA HIS A 108 13.15 17.60 -10.25
C HIS A 108 14.25 18.13 -9.33
N VAL A 109 13.90 18.65 -8.15
CA VAL A 109 14.83 19.31 -7.21
C VAL A 109 15.90 18.37 -6.63
N ASP A 110 15.64 17.06 -6.54
CA ASP A 110 16.60 16.07 -6.02
C ASP A 110 17.98 16.14 -6.69
N TRP A 111 18.03 16.55 -7.96
CA TRP A 111 19.29 16.68 -8.70
C TRP A 111 20.17 17.82 -8.19
N TYR A 112 19.58 18.93 -7.75
CA TYR A 112 20.30 20.02 -7.09
C TYR A 112 20.95 19.50 -5.81
N TYR A 113 20.17 18.79 -4.96
CA TYR A 113 20.66 18.25 -3.69
C TYR A 113 21.73 17.16 -3.86
N ILE A 114 21.66 16.35 -4.92
CA ILE A 114 22.70 15.36 -5.23
C ILE A 114 24.02 16.05 -5.58
N VAL A 115 24.00 17.06 -6.45
CA VAL A 115 25.22 17.81 -6.85
C VAL A 115 25.79 18.58 -5.65
N GLU A 116 24.93 19.21 -4.85
CA GLU A 116 25.33 19.93 -3.65
C GLU A 116 25.94 19.01 -2.59
N SER A 117 25.33 17.84 -2.33
CA SER A 117 25.83 16.85 -1.37
C SER A 117 27.19 16.28 -1.77
N LEU A 118 27.41 16.06 -3.07
CA LEU A 118 28.71 15.61 -3.59
C LEU A 118 29.82 16.64 -3.35
N ASN A 119 29.51 17.94 -3.42
CA ASN A 119 30.46 19.01 -3.15
C ASN A 119 30.64 19.26 -1.64
N ARG A 120 29.58 19.16 -0.81
CA ARG A 120 29.66 19.32 0.66
C ARG A 120 30.52 18.26 1.37
N ALA A 121 30.52 17.02 0.89
CA ALA A 121 31.32 15.93 1.47
C ALA A 121 32.84 16.18 1.44
N LYS A 122 33.30 17.17 0.66
CA LYS A 122 34.71 17.58 0.56
C LYS A 122 35.14 18.45 1.75
N ASN A 123 34.27 19.36 2.21
CA ASN A 123 34.57 20.33 3.26
C ASN A 123 34.67 19.70 4.66
N ILE A 124 33.98 18.58 4.90
CA ILE A 124 34.03 17.86 6.19
C ILE A 124 35.38 17.12 6.35
N SER A 125 36.07 16.79 5.24
CA SER A 125 37.35 16.06 5.30
C SER A 125 38.58 16.93 5.56
N ALA A 126 38.43 18.25 5.63
CA ALA A 126 39.56 19.19 5.78
C ALA A 126 39.70 19.76 7.21
N ASN A 127 38.70 19.60 8.09
CA ASN A 127 38.60 20.37 9.34
C ASN A 127 38.33 19.52 10.60
N ILE A 128 38.83 18.28 10.67
CA ILE A 128 38.80 17.51 11.93
C ILE A 128 40.23 17.18 12.33
N ASP A 129 40.74 17.94 13.30
CA ASP A 129 41.96 17.65 14.04
C ASP A 129 41.83 16.29 14.73
N ILE A 130 42.64 15.34 14.28
CA ILE A 130 42.74 13.98 14.83
C ILE A 130 43.61 14.06 16.10
N GLN A 131 43.08 14.58 17.21
CA GLN A 131 43.76 14.47 18.51
C GLN A 131 42.86 14.21 19.72
N GLN A 132 41.56 13.94 19.55
CA GLN A 132 40.71 13.47 20.65
C GLN A 132 39.86 12.28 20.21
N LEU A 133 40.50 11.12 20.02
CA LEU A 133 39.80 9.84 20.20
C LEU A 133 39.86 9.52 21.69
N GLU A 134 38.74 9.74 22.40
CA GLU A 134 38.54 9.11 23.70
C GLU A 134 38.73 7.59 23.52
N LYS A 135 39.55 7.01 24.40
CA LYS A 135 39.84 5.57 24.42
C LYS A 135 38.53 4.80 24.36
N THR A 136 38.44 3.88 23.41
CA THR A 136 37.38 2.86 23.33
C THR A 136 37.17 2.27 24.72
N PRO A 137 35.97 2.35 25.32
CA PRO A 137 35.77 1.85 26.66
C PRO A 137 36.02 0.34 26.67
N THR A 138 36.98 -0.09 27.48
CA THR A 138 37.23 -1.50 27.76
C THR A 138 36.03 -2.03 28.55
N ILE A 139 35.19 -2.85 27.92
CA ILE A 139 34.12 -3.58 28.62
C ILE A 139 34.79 -4.72 29.39
N ASN A 140 34.76 -4.65 30.72
CA ASN A 140 35.12 -5.79 31.56
C ASN A 140 34.05 -6.88 31.40
N LEU A 141 34.40 -7.98 30.74
CA LEU A 141 33.61 -9.21 30.71
C LEU A 141 33.76 -9.92 32.07
N ASN A 142 32.91 -9.53 33.02
CA ASN A 142 32.79 -10.25 34.29
C ASN A 142 31.79 -11.42 34.13
N GLY A 143 32.30 -12.66 34.18
CA GLY A 143 31.57 -13.86 34.59
C GLY A 143 30.66 -14.53 33.55
N ASP A 144 31.05 -15.73 33.11
CA ASP A 144 30.31 -16.71 32.31
C ASP A 144 29.65 -16.22 31.00
N ASN A 145 30.38 -16.41 29.89
CA ASN A 145 29.93 -16.25 28.49
C ASN A 145 28.73 -17.12 28.09
N LEU A 146 28.16 -17.90 29.02
CA LEU A 146 27.13 -18.88 28.73
C LEU A 146 25.83 -18.24 28.23
N GLY A 147 25.53 -16.98 28.58
CA GLY A 147 24.25 -16.34 28.27
C GLY A 147 24.21 -15.42 27.04
N LEU A 148 25.26 -15.32 26.22
CA LEU A 148 25.41 -14.24 25.22
C LEU A 148 24.19 -14.06 24.30
N TRP A 149 23.70 -15.13 23.67
CA TRP A 149 22.55 -15.07 22.75
C TRP A 149 21.22 -14.81 23.45
N ILE A 150 21.02 -15.40 24.63
CA ILE A 150 19.84 -15.17 25.47
C ILE A 150 19.81 -13.69 25.90
N ASN A 151 20.96 -13.15 26.32
CA ASN A 151 21.12 -11.76 26.70
C ASN A 151 20.82 -10.79 25.55
N ARG A 152 21.22 -11.19 24.34
CA ARG A 152 21.05 -10.40 23.12
C ARG A 152 19.62 -10.39 22.58
N TRP A 153 18.89 -11.51 22.64
CA TRP A 153 17.64 -11.68 21.89
C TRP A 153 16.39 -11.91 22.74
N ILE A 154 16.52 -12.08 24.05
CA ILE A 154 15.39 -12.23 24.98
C ILE A 154 15.30 -10.98 25.86
N GLU A 155 14.20 -10.23 25.69
CA GLU A 155 13.93 -9.00 26.43
C GLU A 155 13.27 -9.24 27.78
N GLN A 156 12.32 -10.18 27.85
CA GLN A 156 11.57 -10.44 29.08
C GLN A 156 12.45 -11.13 30.12
N ASP A 157 12.69 -10.46 31.25
CA ASP A 157 13.61 -10.93 32.29
C ASP A 157 13.26 -12.32 32.84
N ALA A 158 11.97 -12.61 33.03
CA ALA A 158 11.53 -13.92 33.51
C ALA A 158 11.90 -15.05 32.53
N LEU A 159 11.56 -14.87 31.25
CA LEU A 159 11.91 -15.83 30.19
C LEU A 159 13.44 -15.95 30.03
N LYS A 160 14.15 -14.83 30.15
CA LYS A 160 15.61 -14.73 30.07
C LYS A 160 16.30 -15.53 31.17
N GLN A 161 15.86 -15.38 32.41
CA GLN A 161 16.38 -16.11 33.57
C GLN A 161 16.10 -17.60 33.44
N GLU A 162 14.87 -17.98 33.05
CA GLU A 162 14.48 -19.38 32.88
C GLU A 162 15.36 -20.08 31.82
N LEU A 163 15.53 -19.47 30.65
CA LEU A 163 16.40 -19.99 29.58
C LEU A 163 17.87 -20.07 30.02
N THR A 164 18.36 -19.07 30.76
CA THR A 164 19.76 -19.03 31.23
C THR A 164 20.04 -20.14 32.25
N ASN A 165 19.10 -20.37 33.17
CA ASN A 165 19.20 -21.43 34.18
C ASN A 165 19.26 -22.82 33.51
N ILE A 166 18.36 -23.08 32.56
CA ILE A 166 18.35 -24.34 31.82
C ILE A 166 19.65 -24.51 31.04
N ARG A 167 20.12 -23.48 30.34
CA ARG A 167 21.39 -23.52 29.60
C ARG A 167 22.58 -23.85 30.52
N HIS A 168 22.60 -23.27 31.72
CA HIS A 168 23.63 -23.55 32.71
C HIS A 168 23.58 -25.00 33.19
N GLN A 169 22.40 -25.56 33.41
CA GLN A 169 22.24 -26.97 33.78
C GLN A 169 22.69 -27.89 32.66
N LEU A 170 22.37 -27.58 31.40
CA LEU A 170 22.71 -28.41 30.25
C LEU A 170 24.17 -28.29 29.79
N LYS A 171 24.99 -27.40 30.37
CA LYS A 171 26.31 -26.99 29.84
C LYS A 171 27.31 -28.13 29.60
N SER A 172 27.21 -29.24 30.32
CA SER A 172 28.11 -30.40 30.19
C SER A 172 27.69 -31.39 29.11
N LEU A 173 26.46 -31.30 28.60
CA LEU A 173 25.93 -32.26 27.64
C LEU A 173 26.44 -32.00 26.23
N LYS A 174 26.86 -33.08 25.55
CA LYS A 174 27.27 -33.05 24.14
C LYS A 174 26.17 -33.45 23.17
N ASN A 175 25.19 -34.23 23.61
CA ASN A 175 24.08 -34.68 22.78
C ASN A 175 22.79 -34.33 23.51
N ILE A 176 21.89 -33.59 22.83
CA ILE A 176 20.63 -33.15 23.44
C ILE A 176 19.48 -33.41 22.47
N GLU A 177 18.39 -33.93 23.03
CA GLU A 177 17.14 -34.16 22.32
C GLU A 177 16.06 -33.19 22.84
N TYR A 178 15.41 -32.48 21.93
CA TYR A 178 14.29 -31.60 22.23
C TYR A 178 13.03 -32.03 21.49
N TYR A 179 11.88 -31.84 22.13
CA TYR A 179 10.57 -31.85 21.52
C TYR A 179 10.04 -30.42 21.48
N THR A 180 9.51 -29.97 20.34
CA THR A 180 9.05 -28.58 20.15
C THR A 180 7.69 -28.55 19.50
N ASP A 181 6.85 -27.60 19.92
CA ASP A 181 5.50 -27.41 19.37
C ASP A 181 5.09 -25.93 19.38
N GLY A 182 4.21 -25.55 18.46
CA GLY A 182 3.66 -24.22 18.29
C GLY A 182 2.14 -24.21 18.13
N SER A 183 1.45 -23.48 19.00
CA SER A 183 -0.02 -23.42 19.03
C SER A 183 -0.56 -22.06 18.56
N LEU A 184 -1.66 -22.07 17.82
CA LEU A 184 -2.38 -20.90 17.31
C LEU A 184 -3.87 -21.01 17.68
N ALA A 185 -4.40 -20.03 18.41
CA ALA A 185 -5.82 -19.98 18.77
C ALA A 185 -6.44 -18.62 18.42
N ASN A 186 -7.69 -18.65 17.94
CA ASN A 186 -8.48 -17.43 17.76
C ASN A 186 -9.26 -17.18 19.05
N ARG A 187 -9.01 -16.06 19.72
CA ARG A 187 -9.80 -15.65 20.88
C ARG A 187 -11.00 -14.84 20.41
N THR A 188 -12.21 -15.34 20.63
CA THR A 188 -13.43 -14.51 20.56
C THR A 188 -13.55 -13.75 21.88
N ILE A 189 -13.24 -12.46 21.86
CA ILE A 189 -13.57 -11.56 22.99
C ILE A 189 -15.09 -11.41 23.00
N GLY A 190 -15.74 -11.77 24.12
CA GLY A 190 -17.19 -11.62 24.28
C GLY A 190 -17.63 -10.15 24.15
N ASP A 191 -18.83 -9.95 23.60
CA ASP A 191 -19.44 -8.67 23.18
C ASP A 191 -19.59 -7.56 24.24
N ASN A 192 -19.02 -7.69 25.45
CA ASN A 192 -19.31 -6.76 26.53
C ASN A 192 -18.40 -5.51 26.58
N ASP A 193 -17.32 -5.45 25.80
CA ASP A 193 -16.49 -4.24 25.67
C ASP A 193 -16.61 -3.66 24.26
N LEU A 194 -17.77 -3.04 23.98
CA LEU A 194 -18.00 -2.27 22.76
C LEU A 194 -17.13 -0.99 22.75
N SER A 195 -15.95 -1.08 22.15
CA SER A 195 -15.36 0.07 21.47
C SER A 195 -14.84 -0.34 20.08
N HIS A 196 -15.66 -0.03 19.07
CA HIS A 196 -15.33 0.04 17.64
C HIS A 196 -14.62 -1.17 17.00
N ILE A 197 -15.44 -2.13 16.53
CA ILE A 197 -15.32 -2.91 15.28
C ILE A 197 -13.91 -2.89 14.65
N THR A 198 -13.01 -3.63 15.26
CA THR A 198 -12.05 -4.47 14.54
C THR A 198 -12.60 -5.89 14.58
N ASP A 199 -12.31 -6.73 13.60
CA ASP A 199 -12.48 -8.18 13.79
C ASP A 199 -11.74 -8.54 15.10
N ASN A 200 -12.50 -8.74 16.19
CA ASN A 200 -12.00 -8.93 17.56
C ASN A 200 -11.40 -10.33 17.76
N THR A 201 -10.78 -10.88 16.71
CA THR A 201 -9.97 -12.08 16.80
C THR A 201 -8.55 -11.67 17.13
N ASN A 202 -8.29 -11.43 18.41
CA ASN A 202 -6.91 -11.52 18.89
C ASN A 202 -6.47 -12.97 18.67
N VAL A 203 -5.44 -13.14 17.85
CA VAL A 203 -4.86 -14.45 17.56
C VAL A 203 -3.71 -14.66 18.53
N ASP A 204 -3.91 -15.57 19.47
CA ASP A 204 -2.92 -15.91 20.49
C ASP A 204 -2.00 -17.01 19.95
N LEU A 205 -0.70 -16.79 20.07
CA LEU A 205 0.35 -17.72 19.66
C LEU A 205 1.10 -18.19 20.89
N GLY A 206 1.36 -19.49 20.99
CA GLY A 206 2.21 -20.07 22.02
C GLY A 206 3.27 -20.96 21.39
N ALA A 207 4.48 -20.92 21.93
CA ALA A 207 5.59 -21.79 21.52
C ALA A 207 6.20 -22.44 22.76
N ALA A 208 6.60 -23.69 22.66
CA ALA A 208 7.23 -24.39 23.77
C ALA A 208 8.22 -25.47 23.32
N PHE A 209 9.18 -25.76 24.20
CA PHE A 209 10.01 -26.94 24.08
C PHE A 209 10.03 -27.75 25.38
N TYR A 210 10.33 -29.03 25.23
CA TYR A 210 10.56 -29.98 26.31
C TYR A 210 11.80 -30.81 26.00
N THR A 211 12.63 -31.07 27.01
CA THR A 211 13.76 -32.01 26.94
C THR A 211 13.82 -32.82 28.21
N ASN A 212 14.20 -34.09 28.07
CA ASN A 212 14.45 -35.00 29.18
C ASN A 212 15.79 -35.69 28.93
N ASN A 213 16.69 -35.61 29.89
CA ASN A 213 18.02 -36.17 29.81
C ASN A 213 18.51 -36.61 31.21
N GLU A 214 19.74 -37.09 31.29
CA GLU A 214 20.37 -37.57 32.52
C GLU A 214 20.44 -36.51 33.65
N LEU A 215 20.32 -35.22 33.32
CA LEU A 215 20.31 -34.12 34.30
C LEU A 215 18.89 -33.74 34.76
N GLY A 216 17.85 -34.33 34.16
CA GLY A 216 16.46 -34.12 34.51
C GLY A 216 15.58 -33.64 33.35
N GLU A 217 14.39 -33.17 33.70
CA GLU A 217 13.40 -32.65 32.76
C GLU A 217 13.41 -31.12 32.75
N PHE A 218 13.50 -30.54 31.56
CA PHE A 218 13.52 -29.09 31.37
C PHE A 218 12.54 -28.68 30.28
N SER A 219 11.87 -27.55 30.49
CA SER A 219 10.92 -27.02 29.52
C SER A 219 10.75 -25.52 29.66
N VAL A 220 10.37 -24.86 28.58
CA VAL A 220 10.00 -23.43 28.57
C VAL A 220 8.85 -23.26 27.59
N TYR A 221 7.95 -22.33 27.92
CA TYR A 221 6.93 -21.85 26.99
C TYR A 221 6.91 -20.33 26.94
N SER A 222 6.45 -19.81 25.81
CA SER A 222 6.38 -18.37 25.54
C SER A 222 5.14 -18.01 24.73
N CYS A 223 4.61 -16.81 24.99
CA CYS A 223 3.58 -16.17 24.19
C CYS A 223 4.23 -15.38 23.06
N LEU A 224 3.58 -15.29 21.90
CA LEU A 224 4.02 -14.47 20.79
C LEU A 224 2.93 -13.52 20.33
N SER A 225 3.35 -12.40 19.74
CA SER A 225 2.45 -11.42 19.13
C SER A 225 2.85 -11.13 17.68
N LEU A 226 1.89 -10.54 16.95
CA LEU A 226 2.02 -10.14 15.55
C LEU A 226 2.19 -11.33 14.58
N TRP A 227 2.03 -11.07 13.28
CA TRP A 227 2.27 -12.05 12.20
C TRP A 227 1.72 -13.48 12.48
N PRO A 228 0.42 -13.64 12.78
CA PRO A 228 -0.14 -14.91 13.23
C PRO A 228 0.05 -16.02 12.20
N SER A 229 0.72 -17.10 12.61
CA SER A 229 0.97 -18.30 11.81
C SER A 229 1.40 -19.45 12.72
N SER A 230 0.75 -20.61 12.62
CA SER A 230 1.18 -21.82 13.35
C SER A 230 2.66 -22.14 13.06
N THR A 231 3.10 -22.06 11.80
CA THR A 231 4.52 -22.25 11.44
C THR A 231 5.46 -21.24 12.12
N ARG A 232 4.99 -20.02 12.45
CA ARG A 232 5.81 -19.05 13.19
C ARG A 232 6.03 -19.49 14.63
N ALA A 233 4.97 -19.92 15.33
CA ALA A 233 5.08 -20.46 16.69
C ALA A 233 6.05 -21.64 16.75
N GLU A 234 5.95 -22.56 15.79
CA GLU A 234 6.84 -23.72 15.66
C GLU A 234 8.32 -23.33 15.50
N ILE A 235 8.60 -22.35 14.63
CA ILE A 235 9.97 -21.87 14.43
C ILE A 235 10.50 -21.20 15.70
N VAL A 236 9.66 -20.49 16.45
CA VAL A 236 10.07 -19.89 17.73
C VAL A 236 10.30 -20.97 18.79
N ALA A 237 9.50 -22.03 18.83
CA ALA A 237 9.73 -23.17 19.73
C ALA A 237 11.12 -23.79 19.51
N ILE A 238 11.49 -24.01 18.24
CA ILE A 238 12.84 -24.44 17.84
C ILE A 238 13.91 -23.44 18.28
N PHE A 239 13.67 -22.14 18.09
CA PHE A 239 14.61 -21.10 18.50
C PHE A 239 14.85 -21.09 20.02
N LEU A 240 13.78 -21.20 20.83
CA LEU A 240 13.87 -21.24 22.29
C LEU A 240 14.65 -22.48 22.76
N ALA A 241 14.42 -23.65 22.15
CA ALA A 241 15.17 -24.86 22.45
C ALA A 241 16.67 -24.66 22.19
N LEU A 242 17.03 -24.15 21.01
CA LEU A 242 18.42 -23.92 20.61
C LEU A 242 19.13 -22.90 21.50
N LEU A 243 18.43 -21.90 22.05
CA LEU A 243 19.02 -20.96 23.00
C LEU A 243 19.56 -21.64 24.26
N THR A 244 18.97 -22.78 24.65
CA THR A 244 19.42 -23.55 25.82
C THR A 244 20.50 -24.59 25.51
N ALA A 245 20.76 -24.85 24.23
CA ALA A 245 21.76 -25.83 23.83
C ALA A 245 23.20 -25.31 24.09
N PRO A 246 24.11 -26.13 24.66
CA PRO A 246 25.52 -25.82 24.82
C PRO A 246 26.23 -25.65 23.48
N GLU A 247 27.37 -24.97 23.52
CA GLU A 247 28.25 -24.82 22.36
C GLU A 247 28.89 -26.16 21.97
N ASN A 248 29.15 -26.35 20.68
CA ASN A 248 29.75 -27.57 20.11
C ASN A 248 28.95 -28.85 20.40
N SER A 249 27.64 -28.74 20.59
CA SER A 249 26.75 -29.86 20.86
C SER A 249 26.08 -30.42 19.60
N ASN A 250 25.71 -31.71 19.65
CA ASN A 250 24.82 -32.35 18.69
C ASN A 250 23.39 -32.23 19.21
N VAL A 251 22.53 -31.53 18.46
CA VAL A 251 21.15 -31.27 18.87
C VAL A 251 20.21 -31.97 17.91
N THR A 252 19.35 -32.84 18.43
CA THR A 252 18.24 -33.43 17.68
C THR A 252 16.93 -32.80 18.15
N ILE A 253 16.17 -32.21 17.22
CA ILE A 253 14.85 -31.63 17.54
C ILE A 253 13.77 -32.42 16.81
N TYR A 254 12.84 -32.96 17.60
CA TYR A 254 11.63 -33.61 17.14
C TYR A 254 10.48 -32.58 17.09
N THR A 255 9.90 -32.40 15.91
CA THR A 255 8.76 -31.50 15.68
C THR A 255 7.78 -32.14 14.70
N ASP A 256 6.49 -31.86 14.86
CA ASP A 256 5.48 -32.25 13.89
C ASP A 256 5.29 -31.22 12.76
N SER A 257 6.02 -30.09 12.78
CA SER A 257 5.89 -29.03 11.80
C SER A 257 6.86 -29.18 10.63
N LEU A 258 6.40 -29.84 9.56
CA LEU A 258 7.17 -29.90 8.31
C LEU A 258 7.43 -28.50 7.72
N GLY A 259 6.52 -27.56 7.95
CA GLY A 259 6.68 -26.16 7.54
C GLY A 259 7.86 -25.47 8.22
N ALA A 260 8.08 -25.72 9.52
CA ALA A 260 9.23 -25.19 10.25
C ALA A 260 10.54 -25.81 9.77
N ILE A 261 10.59 -27.14 9.60
CA ILE A 261 11.75 -27.86 9.07
C ILE A 261 12.15 -27.32 7.70
N ASN A 262 11.21 -27.24 6.75
CA ASN A 262 11.47 -26.73 5.41
C ASN A 262 11.92 -25.26 5.43
N SER A 263 11.36 -24.46 6.36
CA SER A 263 11.73 -23.06 6.52
C SER A 263 13.17 -22.89 6.99
N ILE A 264 13.65 -23.72 7.91
CA ILE A 264 15.04 -23.65 8.39
C ILE A 264 16.00 -24.23 7.35
N ASN A 265 15.71 -25.41 6.80
CA ASN A 265 16.58 -26.07 5.83
C ASN A 265 16.81 -25.24 4.55
N SER A 266 15.75 -24.58 4.03
CA SER A 266 15.87 -23.71 2.84
C SER A 266 16.68 -22.44 3.08
N ALA A 267 16.93 -22.07 4.33
CA ALA A 267 17.54 -20.80 4.70
C ALA A 267 19.06 -20.77 4.48
N PHE A 268 19.74 -21.91 4.56
CA PHE A 268 21.19 -22.01 4.36
C PHE A 268 21.64 -21.62 2.94
N ASN A 269 20.76 -21.78 1.95
CA ASN A 269 21.03 -21.48 0.54
C ASN A 269 20.35 -20.18 0.05
N SER A 270 19.87 -19.34 0.96
CA SER A 270 19.06 -18.16 0.61
C SER A 270 19.91 -16.94 0.22
N THR A 271 19.60 -16.36 -0.94
CA THR A 271 20.11 -15.03 -1.36
C THR A 271 19.38 -13.89 -0.64
N THR A 272 19.94 -12.68 -0.63
CA THR A 272 19.27 -11.46 -0.12
C THR A 272 17.86 -11.29 -0.71
N ARG A 273 17.69 -11.54 -2.01
CA ARG A 273 16.37 -11.46 -2.68
C ARG A 273 15.40 -12.52 -2.16
N THR A 274 15.89 -13.73 -1.88
CA THR A 274 15.09 -14.82 -1.32
C THR A 274 14.63 -14.46 0.10
N TRP A 275 15.52 -13.90 0.92
CA TRP A 275 15.23 -13.47 2.29
C TRP A 275 14.12 -12.41 2.39
N LEU A 276 14.10 -11.43 1.48
CA LEU A 276 13.05 -10.39 1.45
C LEU A 276 11.67 -10.94 1.04
N LYS A 277 11.61 -12.12 0.42
CA LYS A 277 10.37 -12.78 0.01
C LYS A 277 9.86 -13.79 1.03
N LYS A 278 10.72 -14.23 1.94
CA LYS A 278 10.48 -15.33 2.88
C LYS A 278 9.75 -14.80 4.11
N THR A 279 8.82 -15.60 4.62
CA THR A 279 8.14 -15.35 5.90
C THR A 279 9.02 -15.80 7.06
N ASN A 280 8.86 -15.18 8.24
CA ASN A 280 9.61 -15.46 9.47
C ASN A 280 11.14 -15.34 9.25
N ASN A 281 11.57 -14.52 8.31
CA ASN A 281 12.97 -14.38 7.91
C ASN A 281 13.87 -13.95 9.10
N LEU A 282 13.44 -13.01 9.94
CA LEU A 282 14.25 -12.53 11.06
C LEU A 282 14.57 -13.64 12.07
N ILE A 283 13.55 -14.39 12.52
CA ILE A 283 13.76 -15.48 13.48
C ILE A 283 14.62 -16.61 12.90
N ILE A 284 14.43 -16.92 11.61
CA ILE A 284 15.24 -17.94 10.93
C ILE A 284 16.70 -17.48 10.78
N ILE A 285 16.93 -16.18 10.57
CA ILE A 285 18.28 -15.60 10.58
C ILE A 285 18.93 -15.75 11.96
N LYS A 286 18.19 -15.47 13.05
CA LYS A 286 18.66 -15.69 14.44
C LYS A 286 19.03 -17.15 14.67
N ILE A 287 18.20 -18.10 14.22
CA ILE A 287 18.49 -19.54 14.29
C ILE A 287 19.79 -19.90 13.54
N ILE A 288 19.95 -19.46 12.29
CA ILE A 288 21.17 -19.78 11.51
C ILE A 288 22.41 -19.20 12.17
N MET A 289 22.33 -17.98 12.71
CA MET A 289 23.44 -17.37 13.43
C MET A 289 23.79 -18.17 14.67
N LEU A 290 22.79 -18.55 15.47
CA LEU A 290 23.00 -19.34 16.67
C LEU A 290 23.70 -20.66 16.36
N ILE A 291 23.22 -21.38 15.34
CA ILE A 291 23.82 -22.64 14.89
C ILE A 291 25.29 -22.46 14.51
N ARG A 292 25.61 -21.39 13.78
CA ARG A 292 26.98 -21.11 13.31
C ARG A 292 27.91 -20.63 14.43
N GLU A 293 27.45 -19.68 15.25
CA GLU A 293 28.27 -19.06 16.30
C GLU A 293 28.48 -20.02 17.48
N ALA A 294 27.50 -20.86 17.82
CA ALA A 294 27.62 -21.87 18.87
C ALA A 294 28.14 -23.23 18.35
N ALA A 295 28.47 -23.34 17.05
CA ALA A 295 28.91 -24.58 16.41
C ALA A 295 28.00 -25.80 16.70
N ILE A 296 26.68 -25.58 16.68
CA ILE A 296 25.70 -26.65 16.94
C ILE A 296 25.55 -27.52 15.69
N ASN A 297 25.67 -28.83 15.85
CA ASN A 297 25.31 -29.80 14.83
C ASN A 297 23.83 -30.17 14.95
N LEU A 298 22.98 -29.50 14.16
CA LEU A 298 21.52 -29.61 14.26
C LEU A 298 20.94 -30.69 13.32
N LYS A 299 20.17 -31.62 13.89
CA LYS A 299 19.32 -32.57 13.18
C LYS A 299 17.84 -32.30 13.49
N LEU A 300 17.05 -31.94 12.46
CA LEU A 300 15.60 -31.79 12.58
C LEU A 300 14.89 -33.08 12.14
N VAL A 301 14.04 -33.63 13.00
CA VAL A 301 13.31 -34.89 12.75
C VAL A 301 11.82 -34.61 12.75
N LYS A 302 11.16 -34.93 11.62
CA LYS A 302 9.70 -34.89 11.52
C LYS A 302 9.11 -36.08 12.27
N ILE A 303 8.24 -35.80 13.24
CA ILE A 303 7.43 -36.81 13.94
C ILE A 303 5.96 -36.65 13.59
N LYS A 304 5.13 -37.67 13.83
CA LYS A 304 3.68 -37.59 13.59
C LYS A 304 3.03 -36.86 14.76
N GLY A 305 2.23 -35.83 14.49
CA GLY A 305 1.46 -35.12 15.52
C GLY A 305 0.42 -36.06 16.14
N HIS A 306 0.17 -35.91 17.44
CA HIS A 306 -0.80 -36.69 18.22
C HIS A 306 -0.65 -38.21 18.10
N SER A 307 0.58 -38.71 17.99
CA SER A 307 0.87 -40.14 17.88
C SER A 307 1.24 -40.81 19.21
N GLY A 308 0.99 -40.16 20.34
CA GLY A 308 1.31 -40.69 21.67
C GLY A 308 2.78 -40.62 22.07
N ILE A 309 3.60 -39.84 21.35
CA ILE A 309 5.00 -39.58 21.73
C ILE A 309 4.99 -38.61 22.92
N ILE A 310 5.33 -39.12 24.11
CA ILE A 310 5.18 -38.42 25.39
C ILE A 310 5.80 -37.01 25.35
N GLY A 311 7.05 -36.87 24.88
CA GLY A 311 7.72 -35.57 24.80
C GLY A 311 7.02 -34.55 23.89
N ASN A 312 6.43 -35.01 22.78
CA ASN A 312 5.65 -34.15 21.89
C ASN A 312 4.32 -33.73 22.52
N GLU A 313 3.62 -34.65 23.19
CA GLU A 313 2.36 -34.35 23.89
C GLU A 313 2.60 -33.33 25.04
N ILE A 314 3.75 -33.38 25.70
CA ILE A 314 4.15 -32.38 26.69
C ILE A 314 4.40 -31.02 26.01
N ALA A 315 5.15 -30.99 24.90
CA ALA A 315 5.39 -29.77 24.15
C ALA A 315 4.09 -29.11 23.64
N ASP A 316 3.15 -29.88 23.08
CA ASP A 316 1.81 -29.39 22.65
C ASP A 316 1.05 -28.74 23.81
N LYS A 317 0.99 -29.42 24.96
CA LYS A 317 0.33 -28.91 26.18
C LYS A 317 0.97 -27.59 26.66
N LEU A 318 2.30 -27.51 26.64
CA LEU A 318 3.04 -26.31 27.03
C LEU A 318 2.84 -25.17 26.01
N ALA A 319 2.80 -25.46 24.72
CA ALA A 319 2.55 -24.46 23.68
C ALA A 319 1.14 -23.86 23.83
N LYS A 320 0.13 -24.69 24.11
CA LYS A 320 -1.23 -24.23 24.45
C LYS A 320 -1.25 -23.37 25.72
N LYS A 321 -0.48 -23.74 26.75
CA LYS A 321 -0.32 -22.91 27.96
C LYS A 321 0.31 -21.55 27.63
N GLY A 322 1.29 -21.52 26.71
CA GLY A 322 1.97 -20.30 26.28
C GLY A 322 1.09 -19.28 25.58
N GLN A 323 -0.03 -19.67 24.98
CA GLN A 323 -1.01 -18.74 24.39
C GLN A 323 -1.54 -17.74 25.42
N TYR A 324 -1.64 -18.15 26.68
CA TYR A 324 -2.18 -17.35 27.79
C TYR A 324 -1.10 -16.94 28.80
N GLY A 325 0.17 -17.22 28.49
CA GLY A 325 1.30 -16.97 29.39
C GLY A 325 1.80 -15.53 29.34
N ASN A 326 2.44 -15.09 30.42
CA ASN A 326 3.05 -13.75 30.51
C ASN A 326 4.45 -13.67 29.88
N ASN A 327 5.05 -14.82 29.53
CA ASN A 327 6.39 -14.92 28.95
C ASN A 327 6.40 -14.49 27.47
N LEU A 328 6.28 -13.19 27.19
CA LEU A 328 6.19 -12.68 25.82
C LEU A 328 7.54 -12.71 25.08
N PHE A 329 7.62 -13.42 23.96
CA PHE A 329 8.73 -13.32 23.02
C PHE A 329 8.47 -12.19 22.00
N ARG A 330 9.38 -11.21 21.98
CA ARG A 330 9.43 -10.16 20.96
C ARG A 330 10.64 -10.37 20.07
N ASN A 331 10.40 -10.46 18.76
CA ASN A 331 11.47 -10.68 17.81
C ASN A 331 11.96 -9.34 17.24
N ASN A 332 12.75 -8.59 18.00
CA ASN A 332 13.22 -7.26 17.58
C ASN A 332 14.45 -7.34 16.65
N VAL A 333 14.69 -6.24 15.92
CA VAL A 333 15.84 -6.07 15.03
C VAL A 333 16.99 -5.46 15.84
N ASP A 334 17.67 -6.32 16.60
CA ASP A 334 18.69 -5.87 17.57
C ASP A 334 20.12 -5.95 17.01
N PHE A 335 20.26 -6.44 15.77
CA PHE A 335 21.55 -6.60 15.11
C PHE A 335 21.40 -6.61 13.59
N ILE A 336 22.50 -6.26 12.91
CA ILE A 336 22.67 -6.39 11.47
C ILE A 336 23.80 -7.39 11.25
N ASN A 337 23.62 -8.36 10.35
CA ASN A 337 24.63 -9.37 10.04
C ASN A 337 24.97 -9.38 8.54
N ASN A 338 25.89 -10.26 8.14
CA ASN A 338 26.26 -10.41 6.72
C ASN A 338 25.17 -11.11 5.87
N ILE A 339 24.12 -11.68 6.48
CA ILE A 339 23.00 -12.31 5.75
C ILE A 339 22.07 -11.23 5.19
N LEU A 340 21.72 -10.23 6.01
CA LEU A 340 20.96 -9.05 5.61
C LEU A 340 21.59 -7.81 6.25
N SER A 341 22.12 -6.90 5.42
CA SER A 341 22.71 -5.64 5.86
C SER A 341 21.68 -4.60 6.35
N TYR A 342 20.40 -4.90 6.20
CA TYR A 342 19.29 -4.11 6.71
C TYR A 342 18.07 -5.01 6.87
N PHE A 343 17.17 -4.66 7.78
CA PHE A 343 15.90 -5.36 7.95
C PHE A 343 14.73 -4.37 7.92
N PRO A 344 13.69 -4.61 7.11
CA PRO A 344 12.56 -3.70 6.98
C PRO A 344 11.64 -3.75 8.21
N VAL A 345 11.29 -2.59 8.74
CA VAL A 345 10.38 -2.43 9.89
C VAL A 345 9.17 -1.56 9.53
N PHE A 346 8.04 -1.78 10.19
CA PHE A 346 6.83 -0.97 10.10
C PHE A 346 6.34 -0.63 11.50
N ILE A 347 6.33 0.66 11.84
CA ILE A 347 6.00 1.15 13.20
C ILE A 347 6.81 0.36 14.23
N ASP A 348 8.13 0.38 14.08
CA ASP A 348 9.11 -0.33 14.93
C ASP A 348 8.99 -1.87 14.97
N ASN A 349 8.04 -2.47 14.25
CA ASN A 349 7.87 -3.91 14.18
C ASN A 349 8.51 -4.50 12.91
N PRO A 350 9.32 -5.56 13.02
CA PRO A 350 9.94 -6.18 11.85
C PRO A 350 8.90 -6.78 10.91
N ILE A 351 9.04 -6.51 9.62
CA ILE A 351 8.19 -7.09 8.57
C ILE A 351 8.69 -8.52 8.29
N GLU A 352 8.17 -9.47 9.05
CA GLU A 352 8.46 -10.90 8.92
C GLU A 352 7.60 -11.62 7.87
N VAL A 353 6.99 -10.87 6.97
CA VAL A 353 6.22 -11.40 5.84
C VAL A 353 6.88 -10.98 4.54
N ASN A 354 6.39 -11.51 3.41
CA ASN A 354 6.86 -11.08 2.10
C ASN A 354 6.69 -9.56 1.93
N ILE A 355 7.80 -8.84 1.83
CA ILE A 355 7.81 -7.37 1.87
C ILE A 355 6.96 -6.76 0.75
N ARG A 356 6.98 -7.35 -0.46
CA ARG A 356 6.19 -6.85 -1.58
C ARG A 356 4.70 -7.03 -1.30
N ARG A 357 4.28 -8.19 -0.78
CA ARG A 357 2.87 -8.42 -0.43
C ARG A 357 2.43 -7.50 0.70
N PHE A 358 3.30 -7.24 1.67
CA PHE A 358 3.04 -6.29 2.76
C PHE A 358 2.80 -4.88 2.23
N ILE A 359 3.71 -4.36 1.40
CA ILE A 359 3.57 -3.02 0.78
C ILE A 359 2.29 -2.93 -0.06
N LEU A 360 2.03 -3.93 -0.91
CA LEU A 360 0.81 -3.95 -1.74
C LEU A 360 -0.46 -3.96 -0.89
N LYS A 361 -0.46 -4.68 0.25
CA LYS A 361 -1.60 -4.72 1.18
C LYS A 361 -1.80 -3.36 1.83
N ILE A 362 -0.74 -2.71 2.31
CA ILE A 362 -0.82 -1.36 2.88
C ILE A 362 -1.39 -0.36 1.88
N LEU A 363 -0.85 -0.34 0.65
CA LEU A 363 -1.31 0.57 -0.39
C LEU A 363 -2.78 0.33 -0.73
N ALA A 364 -3.18 -0.92 -0.92
CA ALA A 364 -4.58 -1.27 -1.18
C ALA A 364 -5.50 -0.89 -0.02
N THR A 365 -5.05 -1.05 1.23
CA THR A 365 -5.80 -0.60 2.41
C THR A 365 -5.91 0.92 2.44
N GLY A 366 -4.84 1.66 2.11
CA GLY A 366 -4.86 3.12 1.99
C GLY A 366 -5.87 3.60 0.94
N GLU A 367 -5.80 3.04 -0.27
CA GLU A 367 -6.75 3.35 -1.36
C GLU A 367 -8.20 3.05 -0.97
N ALA A 368 -8.44 1.88 -0.36
CA ALA A 368 -9.77 1.51 0.11
C ALA A 368 -10.29 2.47 1.20
N THR A 369 -9.41 2.94 2.09
CA THR A 369 -9.77 3.89 3.16
C THR A 369 -10.07 5.28 2.59
N GLU A 370 -9.26 5.78 1.66
CA GLU A 370 -9.56 7.07 1.01
C GLU A 370 -10.89 7.01 0.25
N TRP A 371 -11.15 5.89 -0.42
CA TRP A 371 -12.40 5.67 -1.14
C TRP A 371 -13.62 5.57 -0.20
N SER A 372 -13.51 4.91 0.96
CA SER A 372 -14.60 4.81 1.93
C SER A 372 -14.92 6.15 2.59
N LEU A 373 -13.93 7.05 2.70
CA LEU A 373 -14.07 8.40 3.25
C LEU A 373 -14.67 9.42 2.27
N LEU A 374 -14.92 9.04 1.02
CA LEU A 374 -15.65 9.91 0.09
C LEU A 374 -17.05 10.22 0.63
N LYS A 375 -17.53 11.46 0.45
CA LYS A 375 -18.82 11.93 0.99
C LYS A 375 -20.01 11.03 0.64
N ASN A 376 -19.99 10.39 -0.54
CA ASN A 376 -21.05 9.50 -1.01
C ASN A 376 -20.98 8.07 -0.41
N ASN A 377 -19.88 7.72 0.25
CA ASN A 377 -19.64 6.41 0.82
C ASN A 377 -19.55 6.43 2.36
N GLN A 378 -19.16 7.57 2.93
CA GLN A 378 -18.87 7.71 4.36
C GLN A 378 -20.00 7.20 5.27
N GLU A 379 -21.25 7.58 5.01
CA GLU A 379 -22.40 7.15 5.81
C GLU A 379 -22.63 5.64 5.72
N LEU A 380 -22.46 5.05 4.54
CA LEU A 380 -22.67 3.60 4.31
C LEU A 380 -21.49 2.74 4.80
N CYS A 381 -20.28 3.29 4.83
CA CYS A 381 -19.09 2.59 5.28
C CYS A 381 -18.85 2.71 6.80
N TYR A 382 -19.26 3.82 7.43
CA TYR A 382 -18.98 4.09 8.85
C TYR A 382 -20.22 4.27 9.73
N GLY A 383 -21.34 4.75 9.18
CA GLY A 383 -22.57 4.96 9.95
C GLY A 383 -23.39 3.68 10.07
N ASN A 384 -23.68 3.03 8.94
CA ASN A 384 -24.50 1.82 8.85
C ASN A 384 -23.68 0.64 8.30
N VAL A 385 -22.69 0.19 9.05
CA VAL A 385 -21.84 -0.95 8.68
C VAL A 385 -22.71 -2.18 8.41
N ASN A 386 -22.41 -2.93 7.35
CA ASN A 386 -23.14 -4.13 6.88
C ASN A 386 -24.52 -3.90 6.23
N GLN A 387 -24.98 -2.66 6.05
CA GLN A 387 -26.22 -2.42 5.32
C GLN A 387 -26.11 -2.75 3.82
N ILE A 388 -24.92 -2.57 3.22
CA ILE A 388 -24.70 -2.74 1.78
C ILE A 388 -23.95 -4.04 1.47
N ASP A 389 -24.46 -4.82 0.53
CA ASP A 389 -23.76 -5.98 -0.03
C ASP A 389 -22.79 -5.54 -1.14
N TRP A 390 -21.59 -5.14 -0.73
CA TRP A 390 -20.54 -4.68 -1.66
C TRP A 390 -20.12 -5.74 -2.67
N LYS A 391 -20.36 -7.04 -2.39
CA LYS A 391 -20.00 -8.11 -3.33
C LYS A 391 -20.80 -7.98 -4.63
N VAL A 392 -22.08 -7.60 -4.53
CA VAL A 392 -22.96 -7.32 -5.68
C VAL A 392 -22.37 -6.22 -6.56
N THR A 393 -21.97 -5.09 -5.95
CA THR A 393 -21.33 -3.97 -6.65
C THR A 393 -20.07 -4.41 -7.39
N TRP A 394 -19.18 -5.14 -6.72
CA TRP A 394 -17.93 -5.60 -7.33
C TRP A 394 -18.15 -6.64 -8.43
N LEU A 395 -19.18 -7.48 -8.33
CA LEU A 395 -19.58 -8.39 -9.40
C LEU A 395 -19.99 -7.62 -10.67
N ILE A 396 -20.73 -6.51 -10.54
CA ILE A 396 -21.10 -5.67 -11.69
C ILE A 396 -19.86 -5.09 -12.39
N PHE A 397 -18.93 -4.53 -11.61
CA PHE A 397 -17.67 -4.02 -12.16
C PHE A 397 -16.86 -5.14 -12.83
N HIS A 398 -16.85 -6.34 -12.25
CA HIS A 398 -16.20 -7.50 -12.83
C HIS A 398 -16.82 -7.92 -14.17
N TYR A 399 -18.16 -7.99 -14.26
CA TYR A 399 -18.87 -8.28 -15.53
C TYR A 399 -18.52 -7.27 -16.63
N CYS A 400 -18.37 -6.00 -16.26
CA CYS A 400 -18.04 -4.93 -17.22
C CYS A 400 -16.56 -4.86 -17.58
N LYS A 401 -15.66 -5.47 -16.78
CA LYS A 401 -14.21 -5.40 -16.95
C LYS A 401 -13.66 -6.32 -18.04
N GLY A 402 -14.44 -7.33 -18.49
CA GLY A 402 -14.14 -8.34 -19.51
C GLY A 402 -12.69 -8.33 -20.02
N PHE A 403 -11.89 -9.32 -19.60
CA PHE A 403 -10.44 -9.45 -19.83
C PHE A 403 -9.96 -8.62 -21.04
N HIS A 404 -9.37 -7.45 -20.78
CA HIS A 404 -8.67 -6.54 -21.70
C HIS A 404 -9.40 -5.31 -22.28
N CYS A 405 -10.58 -4.89 -21.79
CA CYS A 405 -11.22 -3.64 -22.31
C CYS A 405 -11.28 -3.59 -23.85
N ILE A 406 -11.58 -4.74 -24.47
CA ILE A 406 -11.44 -4.98 -25.91
C ILE A 406 -12.45 -4.26 -26.80
N SER A 407 -13.46 -3.58 -26.23
CA SER A 407 -14.43 -2.81 -27.00
C SER A 407 -14.80 -1.48 -26.35
N MET A 408 -14.96 -0.46 -27.20
CA MET A 408 -15.43 0.87 -26.79
C MET A 408 -16.78 0.81 -26.07
N ARG A 409 -17.68 -0.10 -26.48
CA ARG A 409 -19.00 -0.29 -25.87
C ARG A 409 -18.92 -0.71 -24.41
N LEU A 410 -18.07 -1.69 -24.08
CA LEU A 410 -17.87 -2.14 -22.70
C LEU A 410 -17.22 -1.04 -21.85
N ASN A 411 -16.25 -0.31 -22.41
CA ASN A 411 -15.61 0.81 -21.73
C ASN A 411 -16.61 1.94 -21.38
N TYR A 412 -17.53 2.27 -22.29
CA TYR A 412 -18.58 3.26 -22.02
C TYR A 412 -19.57 2.81 -20.95
N LEU A 413 -19.93 1.53 -20.91
CA LEU A 413 -20.79 1.00 -19.86
C LEU A 413 -20.09 1.03 -18.50
N TRP A 414 -18.84 0.57 -18.44
CA TRP A 414 -18.01 0.63 -17.22
C TRP A 414 -17.89 2.06 -16.70
N THR A 415 -17.59 3.02 -17.59
CA THR A 415 -17.48 4.45 -17.24
C THR A 415 -18.81 5.01 -16.73
N PHE A 416 -19.94 4.60 -17.33
CA PHE A 416 -21.26 5.02 -16.88
C PHE A 416 -21.59 4.49 -15.48
N ILE A 417 -21.32 3.21 -15.22
CA ILE A 417 -21.49 2.57 -13.91
C ILE A 417 -20.58 3.22 -12.87
N ALA A 418 -19.32 3.50 -13.19
CA ALA A 418 -18.42 4.23 -12.30
C ALA A 418 -18.97 5.63 -11.95
N LYS A 419 -19.57 6.33 -12.93
CA LYS A 419 -20.19 7.65 -12.68
C LYS A 419 -21.44 7.57 -11.80
N LEU A 420 -22.25 6.52 -11.95
CA LEU A 420 -23.38 6.22 -11.07
C LEU A 420 -22.90 5.95 -9.64
N PHE A 421 -21.94 5.04 -9.50
CA PHE A 421 -21.34 4.64 -8.22
C PHE A 421 -20.85 5.83 -7.39
N HIS A 422 -20.28 6.84 -8.06
CA HIS A 422 -19.78 8.05 -7.42
C HIS A 422 -20.77 9.24 -7.39
N LYS A 423 -22.02 9.08 -7.85
CA LYS A 423 -23.00 10.16 -8.00
C LYS A 423 -22.51 11.37 -8.82
N ILE A 424 -21.67 11.13 -9.83
CA ILE A 424 -21.01 12.19 -10.64
C ILE A 424 -21.58 12.34 -12.06
N LEU A 425 -22.74 11.73 -12.34
CA LEU A 425 -23.47 11.97 -13.57
C LEU A 425 -23.73 13.49 -13.76
N PRO A 426 -23.61 14.03 -14.98
CA PRO A 426 -23.72 15.47 -15.25
C PRO A 426 -25.16 16.01 -15.13
N LEU A 427 -25.73 15.99 -13.94
CA LEU A 427 -26.96 16.70 -13.58
C LEU A 427 -26.70 18.20 -13.48
N GLY A 428 -27.73 19.02 -13.65
CA GLY A 428 -27.61 20.49 -13.61
C GLY A 428 -26.88 21.02 -12.39
N SER A 429 -27.15 20.49 -11.19
CA SER A 429 -26.42 20.87 -9.97
C SER A 429 -24.92 20.56 -10.04
N ILE A 430 -24.52 19.43 -10.63
CA ILE A 430 -23.13 19.02 -10.77
C ILE A 430 -22.43 19.81 -11.88
N LEU A 431 -23.13 20.05 -13.00
CA LEU A 431 -22.64 20.88 -14.09
C LEU A 431 -22.43 22.33 -13.62
N ALA A 432 -23.35 22.89 -12.84
CA ALA A 432 -23.24 24.22 -12.25
C ALA A 432 -22.06 24.34 -11.28
N VAL A 433 -21.67 23.28 -10.58
CA VAL A 433 -20.44 23.26 -9.76
C VAL A 433 -19.19 23.26 -10.64
N ARG A 434 -19.20 22.51 -11.74
CA ARG A 434 -18.04 22.39 -12.64
C ARG A 434 -17.80 23.61 -13.53
N LYS A 435 -18.88 24.23 -14.01
CA LYS A 435 -18.90 25.40 -14.90
C LYS A 435 -20.06 26.33 -14.52
N PRO A 436 -19.90 27.13 -13.45
CA PRO A 436 -20.97 28.00 -12.96
C PRO A 436 -21.48 28.97 -14.02
N ARG A 437 -20.59 29.58 -14.82
CA ARG A 437 -21.00 30.56 -15.84
C ARG A 437 -21.93 29.97 -16.90
N LEU A 438 -21.74 28.69 -17.24
CA LEU A 438 -22.54 28.01 -18.27
C LEU A 438 -23.86 27.45 -17.75
N TYR A 439 -23.86 26.89 -16.53
CA TYR A 439 -24.97 26.06 -16.04
C TYR A 439 -25.65 26.57 -14.76
N LYS A 440 -25.29 27.76 -14.22
CA LYS A 440 -25.89 28.31 -12.97
C LYS A 440 -27.41 28.34 -12.99
N GLU A 441 -28.00 28.65 -14.14
CA GLU A 441 -29.45 28.75 -14.33
C GLU A 441 -30.09 27.47 -14.88
N MET A 442 -29.31 26.38 -15.01
CA MET A 442 -29.82 25.14 -15.55
C MET A 442 -30.88 24.56 -14.60
N LYS A 443 -32.12 24.55 -15.09
CA LYS A 443 -33.27 23.88 -14.46
C LYS A 443 -33.45 22.49 -15.07
N CYS A 444 -34.42 21.74 -14.55
CA CYS A 444 -34.81 20.44 -15.10
C CYS A 444 -35.04 20.54 -16.61
N ILE A 445 -34.35 19.67 -17.34
CA ILE A 445 -34.39 19.68 -18.81
C ILE A 445 -35.75 19.24 -19.35
N MET A 446 -36.50 18.47 -18.56
CA MET A 446 -37.85 18.03 -18.87
C MET A 446 -38.92 19.08 -18.54
N LYS A 447 -38.51 20.34 -18.35
CA LYS A 447 -39.36 21.54 -18.26
C LYS A 447 -40.34 21.59 -17.07
N CYS A 448 -40.08 20.89 -15.98
CA CYS A 448 -40.84 21.07 -14.73
C CYS A 448 -40.39 22.29 -13.88
N ASN A 449 -39.51 23.14 -14.41
CA ASN A 449 -39.02 24.38 -13.80
C ASN A 449 -38.32 24.30 -12.42
N LYS A 450 -38.05 23.09 -11.91
CA LYS A 450 -37.28 22.86 -10.67
C LYS A 450 -35.77 22.79 -10.92
N LYS A 451 -34.96 22.98 -9.88
CA LYS A 451 -33.50 22.78 -9.94
C LYS A 451 -33.17 21.30 -10.13
N GLU A 452 -32.37 20.98 -11.13
CA GLU A 452 -32.01 19.58 -11.42
C GLU A 452 -30.91 19.09 -10.45
N ASN A 453 -31.22 18.08 -9.64
CA ASN A 453 -30.31 17.36 -8.76
C ASN A 453 -30.75 15.89 -8.63
N TRP A 454 -30.07 15.09 -7.81
CA TRP A 454 -30.39 13.68 -7.63
C TRP A 454 -31.80 13.44 -7.07
N ASN A 455 -32.20 14.15 -6.00
CA ASN A 455 -33.54 14.02 -5.43
C ASN A 455 -34.62 14.37 -6.46
N HIS A 456 -34.39 15.43 -7.21
CA HIS A 456 -35.27 15.84 -8.29
C HIS A 456 -35.39 14.78 -9.40
N LEU A 457 -34.32 14.06 -9.74
CA LEU A 457 -34.37 12.99 -10.74
C LEU A 457 -35.34 11.86 -10.33
N PHE A 458 -35.42 11.56 -9.04
CA PHE A 458 -36.34 10.56 -8.48
C PHE A 458 -37.78 11.07 -8.42
N GLU A 459 -37.99 12.33 -8.06
CA GLU A 459 -39.32 12.92 -7.80
C GLU A 459 -39.96 13.60 -9.03
N CYS A 460 -39.23 13.74 -10.15
CA CYS A 460 -39.74 14.46 -11.31
C CYS A 460 -40.87 13.70 -12.00
N GLN A 461 -42.08 14.27 -11.99
CA GLN A 461 -43.27 13.75 -12.67
C GLN A 461 -43.03 13.45 -14.16
N ALA A 462 -42.15 14.20 -14.82
CA ALA A 462 -41.81 13.96 -16.23
C ALA A 462 -41.13 12.60 -16.48
N TYR A 463 -40.59 11.96 -15.44
CA TYR A 463 -39.99 10.62 -15.50
C TYR A 463 -40.90 9.52 -14.97
N GLU A 464 -42.11 9.83 -14.49
CA GLU A 464 -43.01 8.85 -13.84
C GLU A 464 -43.30 7.64 -14.73
N MET A 465 -43.74 7.87 -15.98
CA MET A 465 -43.97 6.79 -16.95
C MET A 465 -42.69 6.01 -17.29
N ALA A 466 -41.55 6.68 -17.31
CA ALA A 466 -40.27 6.03 -17.60
C ALA A 466 -39.85 5.13 -16.43
N TRP A 467 -40.10 5.54 -15.19
CA TRP A 467 -39.83 4.73 -14.00
C TRP A 467 -40.72 3.49 -13.92
N GLU A 468 -42.02 3.60 -14.23
CA GLU A 468 -42.90 2.44 -14.32
C GLU A 468 -42.41 1.45 -15.38
N LYS A 469 -42.02 1.94 -16.56
CA LYS A 469 -41.47 1.09 -17.62
C LYS A 469 -40.13 0.45 -17.24
N ILE A 470 -39.28 1.14 -16.48
CA ILE A 470 -38.03 0.57 -15.95
C ILE A 470 -38.34 -0.58 -14.98
N LEU A 471 -39.29 -0.41 -14.06
CA LEU A 471 -39.72 -1.46 -13.15
C LEU A 471 -40.27 -2.68 -13.90
N GLU A 472 -41.12 -2.45 -14.91
CA GLU A 472 -41.70 -3.51 -15.74
C GLU A 472 -40.60 -4.32 -16.46
N ILE A 473 -39.69 -3.63 -17.17
CA ILE A 473 -38.58 -4.28 -17.90
C ILE A 473 -37.67 -5.02 -16.94
N THR A 474 -37.30 -4.40 -15.83
CA THR A 474 -36.41 -5.01 -14.83
C THR A 474 -37.05 -6.28 -14.27
N THR A 475 -38.33 -6.24 -13.91
CA THR A 475 -39.06 -7.40 -13.38
C THR A 475 -39.15 -8.51 -14.43
N LYS A 476 -39.57 -8.19 -15.65
CA LYS A 476 -39.71 -9.17 -16.75
C LYS A 476 -38.39 -9.85 -17.08
N GLU A 477 -37.30 -9.10 -17.20
CA GLU A 477 -35.98 -9.67 -17.47
C GLU A 477 -35.45 -10.49 -16.30
N SER A 478 -35.72 -10.07 -15.06
CA SER A 478 -35.33 -10.81 -13.85
C SER A 478 -36.05 -12.16 -13.76
N ILE A 479 -37.33 -12.23 -14.12
CA ILE A 479 -38.07 -13.49 -14.22
C ILE A 479 -37.40 -14.44 -15.23
N ILE A 480 -37.04 -13.93 -16.42
CA ILE A 480 -36.35 -14.73 -17.45
C ILE A 480 -35.00 -15.26 -16.92
N ILE A 481 -34.26 -14.46 -16.14
CA ILE A 481 -32.99 -14.88 -15.54
C ILE A 481 -33.21 -15.99 -14.51
N CYS A 482 -34.20 -15.84 -13.62
CA CYS A 482 -34.57 -16.86 -12.64
C CYS A 482 -34.99 -18.19 -13.32
N LEU A 483 -35.79 -18.13 -14.38
CA LEU A 483 -36.25 -19.31 -15.13
C LEU A 483 -35.10 -20.04 -15.86
N LYS A 484 -34.01 -19.35 -16.18
CA LYS A 484 -32.80 -19.96 -16.77
C LYS A 484 -31.88 -20.60 -15.74
N GLN A 485 -32.01 -20.25 -14.46
CA GLN A 485 -31.15 -20.74 -13.39
C GLN A 485 -31.63 -22.12 -12.93
N LYS A 486 -30.75 -23.13 -13.00
CA LYS A 486 -31.10 -24.55 -12.74
C LYS A 486 -31.78 -24.78 -11.38
N GLN A 487 -31.37 -24.01 -10.37
CA GLN A 487 -31.81 -24.08 -8.98
C GLN A 487 -33.20 -23.45 -8.77
N ILE A 488 -33.61 -22.52 -9.65
CA ILE A 488 -34.82 -21.68 -9.47
C ILE A 488 -35.92 -22.06 -10.48
N ARG A 489 -35.55 -22.56 -11.66
CA ARG A 489 -36.49 -22.87 -12.76
C ARG A 489 -37.69 -23.75 -12.39
N GLY A 490 -37.56 -24.58 -11.34
CA GLY A 490 -38.62 -25.48 -10.88
C GLY A 490 -39.67 -24.85 -9.96
N GLN A 491 -39.52 -23.58 -9.56
CA GLN A 491 -40.39 -22.95 -8.55
C GLN A 491 -41.65 -22.29 -9.12
N GLY A 492 -41.81 -22.26 -10.46
CA GLY A 492 -42.98 -21.66 -11.13
C GLY A 492 -42.87 -20.14 -11.29
N GLU A 493 -43.41 -19.62 -12.40
CA GLU A 493 -43.29 -18.19 -12.75
C GLU A 493 -43.99 -17.28 -11.73
N ASP A 494 -45.17 -17.66 -11.25
CA ASP A 494 -45.96 -16.85 -10.31
C ASP A 494 -45.26 -16.67 -8.97
N PHE A 495 -44.61 -17.72 -8.47
CA PHE A 495 -43.80 -17.64 -7.26
C PHE A 495 -42.61 -16.71 -7.45
N ILE A 496 -41.85 -16.88 -8.55
CA ILE A 496 -40.71 -16.01 -8.89
C ILE A 496 -41.15 -14.54 -8.96
N ARG A 497 -42.28 -14.27 -9.62
CA ARG A 497 -42.86 -12.94 -9.74
C ARG A 497 -43.17 -12.34 -8.38
N LYS A 498 -43.81 -13.09 -7.48
CA LYS A 498 -44.12 -12.64 -6.11
C LYS A 498 -42.85 -12.31 -5.32
N VAL A 499 -41.82 -13.15 -5.38
CA VAL A 499 -40.53 -12.89 -4.71
C VAL A 499 -39.87 -11.61 -5.25
N LEU A 500 -39.86 -11.43 -6.58
CA LEU A 500 -39.26 -10.25 -7.20
C LEU A 500 -40.06 -8.96 -6.90
N GLN A 501 -41.39 -9.02 -6.88
CA GLN A 501 -42.24 -7.89 -6.48
C GLN A 501 -42.04 -7.51 -5.01
N ASN A 502 -41.76 -8.48 -4.13
CA ASN A 502 -41.41 -8.22 -2.74
C ASN A 502 -40.01 -7.58 -2.54
N ILE A 503 -39.22 -7.46 -3.61
CA ILE A 503 -37.87 -6.87 -3.60
C ILE A 503 -37.88 -5.54 -4.35
N LEU A 504 -38.45 -5.54 -5.56
CA LEU A 504 -38.47 -4.39 -6.45
C LEU A 504 -39.69 -3.49 -6.24
N GLY A 505 -40.74 -3.99 -5.58
CA GLY A 505 -42.05 -3.32 -5.52
C GLY A 505 -42.96 -3.68 -6.69
N VAL A 506 -44.24 -3.32 -6.55
CA VAL A 506 -45.29 -3.60 -7.56
C VAL A 506 -45.45 -2.42 -8.54
N THR A 507 -45.25 -1.20 -8.06
CA THR A 507 -45.35 0.05 -8.84
C THR A 507 -44.14 0.94 -8.57
N ALA A 508 -43.85 1.89 -9.46
CA ALA A 508 -42.74 2.81 -9.26
C ALA A 508 -42.94 3.76 -8.05
N LYS A 509 -44.16 3.87 -7.53
CA LYS A 509 -44.49 4.64 -6.32
C LYS A 509 -44.36 3.86 -5.02
N SER A 510 -44.18 2.54 -5.09
CA SER A 510 -43.98 1.70 -3.91
C SER A 510 -42.72 2.11 -3.14
N GLU A 511 -42.78 2.01 -1.82
CA GLU A 511 -41.64 2.36 -0.94
C GLU A 511 -40.44 1.45 -1.23
N GLU A 512 -40.71 0.18 -1.55
CA GLU A 512 -39.72 -0.81 -1.95
C GLU A 512 -38.96 -0.36 -3.20
N PHE A 513 -39.68 0.03 -4.26
CA PHE A 513 -39.03 0.48 -5.50
C PHE A 513 -38.24 1.76 -5.28
N GLN A 514 -38.78 2.74 -4.55
CA GLN A 514 -38.10 4.00 -4.30
C GLN A 514 -36.80 3.81 -3.52
N LYS A 515 -36.81 2.96 -2.48
CA LYS A 515 -35.59 2.59 -1.75
C LYS A 515 -34.60 1.86 -2.63
N PHE A 516 -35.06 0.84 -3.38
CA PHE A 516 -34.21 0.10 -4.31
C PHE A 516 -33.58 1.03 -5.36
N GLN A 517 -34.37 1.88 -5.98
CA GLN A 517 -33.97 2.84 -7.02
C GLN A 517 -32.87 3.79 -6.55
N GLN A 518 -32.97 4.33 -5.33
CA GLN A 518 -31.99 5.26 -4.79
C GLN A 518 -30.60 4.61 -4.68
N LEU A 519 -30.52 3.41 -4.12
CA LEU A 519 -29.27 2.66 -4.00
C LEU A 519 -28.81 2.07 -5.34
N ALA A 520 -29.72 1.66 -6.20
CA ALA A 520 -29.41 1.11 -7.51
C ALA A 520 -28.73 2.14 -8.44
N LEU A 521 -29.11 3.42 -8.36
CA LEU A 521 -28.40 4.50 -9.06
C LEU A 521 -27.05 4.87 -8.43
N GLU A 522 -26.69 4.24 -7.32
CA GLU A 522 -25.34 4.21 -6.77
C GLU A 522 -24.65 2.87 -6.98
N VAL A 523 -25.24 1.94 -7.74
CA VAL A 523 -24.72 0.59 -7.95
C VAL A 523 -24.58 -0.18 -6.61
N LYS A 524 -25.45 0.10 -5.65
CA LYS A 524 -25.47 -0.48 -4.30
C LYS A 524 -26.77 -1.24 -4.07
N VAL A 525 -26.72 -2.26 -3.21
CA VAL A 525 -27.89 -3.05 -2.80
C VAL A 525 -27.80 -3.35 -1.33
N GLU A 526 -28.93 -3.38 -0.63
CA GLU A 526 -28.97 -3.76 0.78
C GLU A 526 -28.72 -5.26 0.98
N THR A 527 -27.93 -5.60 2.00
CA THR A 527 -27.63 -7.00 2.40
C THR A 527 -28.89 -7.79 2.73
N PHE A 528 -29.93 -7.13 3.26
CA PHE A 528 -31.22 -7.77 3.50
C PHE A 528 -31.84 -8.35 2.20
N LEU A 529 -31.64 -7.71 1.05
CA LEU A 529 -32.24 -8.18 -0.20
C LEU A 529 -31.53 -9.44 -0.74
N THR A 530 -30.20 -9.54 -0.58
CA THR A 530 -29.45 -10.75 -0.97
C THR A 530 -29.75 -11.92 -0.02
N THR A 531 -29.87 -11.66 1.28
CA THR A 531 -30.28 -12.68 2.26
C THR A 531 -31.74 -13.12 2.08
N LYS A 532 -32.64 -12.23 1.67
CA LYS A 532 -34.03 -12.56 1.32
C LYS A 532 -34.10 -13.47 0.09
N LEU A 533 -33.40 -13.12 -0.99
CA LEU A 533 -33.28 -13.98 -2.17
C LEU A 533 -32.73 -15.37 -1.83
N GLN A 534 -31.71 -15.42 -0.97
CA GLN A 534 -31.12 -16.67 -0.50
C GLN A 534 -32.16 -17.58 0.16
N LYS A 535 -32.97 -17.02 1.07
CA LYS A 535 -34.02 -17.75 1.80
C LYS A 535 -35.18 -18.14 0.91
N ASP A 536 -35.73 -17.20 0.15
CA ASP A 536 -36.94 -17.40 -0.66
C ASP A 536 -36.69 -18.42 -1.78
N PHE A 537 -35.52 -18.34 -2.45
CA PHE A 537 -35.17 -19.29 -3.51
C PHE A 537 -34.42 -20.54 -3.04
N LYS A 538 -34.06 -20.63 -1.75
CA LYS A 538 -33.26 -21.74 -1.17
C LYS A 538 -31.95 -22.00 -1.93
N ILE A 539 -31.21 -20.93 -2.21
CA ILE A 539 -29.92 -20.95 -2.92
C ILE A 539 -28.78 -20.54 -1.98
N SER A 540 -27.53 -20.72 -2.40
CA SER A 540 -26.36 -20.21 -1.66
C SER A 540 -26.31 -18.67 -1.69
N LEU A 541 -25.65 -18.06 -0.70
CA LEU A 541 -25.45 -16.60 -0.67
C LEU A 541 -24.75 -16.09 -1.93
N THR A 542 -23.74 -16.82 -2.43
CA THR A 542 -23.02 -16.47 -3.66
C THR A 542 -23.94 -16.47 -4.88
N GLU A 543 -24.86 -17.44 -4.98
CA GLU A 543 -25.86 -17.50 -6.05
C GLU A 543 -26.87 -16.35 -5.93
N ALA A 544 -27.31 -16.00 -4.72
CA ALA A 544 -28.19 -14.86 -4.48
C ALA A 544 -27.53 -13.52 -4.83
N GLN A 545 -26.26 -13.33 -4.47
CA GLN A 545 -25.47 -12.15 -4.86
C GLN A 545 -25.29 -12.04 -6.37
N THR A 546 -25.08 -13.18 -7.04
CA THR A 546 -24.96 -13.26 -8.51
C THR A 546 -26.28 -12.89 -9.18
N LEU A 547 -27.41 -13.42 -8.69
CA LEU A 547 -28.74 -13.09 -9.17
C LEU A 547 -29.03 -11.59 -8.97
N MET A 548 -28.76 -11.07 -7.78
CA MET A 548 -28.95 -9.65 -7.47
C MET A 548 -28.10 -8.72 -8.36
N ALA A 549 -26.85 -9.09 -8.64
CA ALA A 549 -26.00 -8.34 -9.56
C ALA A 549 -26.58 -8.31 -10.98
N ASN A 550 -27.20 -9.41 -11.42
CA ASN A 550 -27.89 -9.51 -12.70
C ASN A 550 -29.16 -8.65 -12.74
N ILE A 551 -29.95 -8.62 -11.66
CA ILE A 551 -31.14 -7.76 -11.54
C ILE A 551 -30.71 -6.28 -11.60
N LEU A 552 -29.72 -5.89 -10.80
CA LEU A 552 -29.24 -4.51 -10.72
C LEU A 552 -28.66 -4.02 -12.05
N ILE A 553 -27.90 -4.85 -12.80
CA ILE A 553 -27.40 -4.41 -14.11
C ILE A 553 -28.55 -4.22 -15.12
N ARG A 554 -29.64 -4.99 -15.06
CA ARG A 554 -30.82 -4.77 -15.91
C ARG A 554 -31.51 -3.45 -15.60
N PHE A 555 -31.69 -3.16 -14.32
CA PHE A 555 -32.19 -1.87 -13.88
C PHE A 555 -31.34 -0.71 -14.40
N ILE A 556 -30.00 -0.79 -14.24
CA ILE A 556 -29.06 0.25 -14.70
C ILE A 556 -29.13 0.45 -16.23
N LEU A 557 -29.23 -0.65 -16.99
CA LEU A 557 -29.35 -0.58 -18.45
C LEU A 557 -30.68 0.04 -18.87
N ALA A 558 -31.79 -0.35 -18.25
CA ALA A 558 -33.10 0.23 -18.51
C ALA A 558 -33.13 1.74 -18.17
N PHE A 559 -32.56 2.14 -17.02
CA PHE A 559 -32.38 3.54 -16.65
C PHE A 559 -31.56 4.33 -17.69
N LYS A 560 -30.45 3.74 -18.14
CA LYS A 560 -29.58 4.36 -19.13
C LYS A 560 -30.33 4.66 -20.44
N GLU A 561 -31.13 3.71 -20.90
CA GLU A 561 -31.85 3.82 -22.17
C GLU A 561 -33.10 4.70 -22.07
N LEU A 562 -33.91 4.56 -21.02
CA LEU A 562 -35.23 5.21 -20.93
C LEU A 562 -35.21 6.61 -20.33
N ILE A 563 -34.24 6.91 -19.46
CA ILE A 563 -34.16 8.22 -18.80
C ILE A 563 -32.87 8.94 -19.21
N TRP A 564 -31.72 8.28 -19.03
CA TRP A 564 -30.45 9.00 -19.12
C TRP A 564 -30.11 9.45 -20.55
N LYS A 565 -30.29 8.59 -21.56
CA LYS A 565 -30.06 8.93 -22.97
C LYS A 565 -31.00 10.04 -23.48
N PRO A 566 -32.35 9.91 -23.36
CA PRO A 566 -33.27 10.98 -23.75
C PRO A 566 -32.97 12.30 -23.05
N ARG A 567 -32.64 12.26 -21.75
CA ARG A 567 -32.20 13.45 -21.02
C ARG A 567 -30.95 14.07 -21.65
N CYS A 568 -29.92 13.28 -21.96
CA CYS A 568 -28.70 13.79 -22.60
C CYS A 568 -28.98 14.48 -23.93
N GLU A 569 -29.88 13.94 -24.75
CA GLU A 569 -30.30 14.56 -26.02
C GLU A 569 -30.96 15.93 -25.78
N GLN A 570 -31.85 16.03 -24.79
CA GLN A 570 -32.48 17.29 -24.42
C GLN A 570 -31.46 18.31 -23.88
N VAL A 571 -30.45 17.87 -23.14
CA VAL A 571 -29.35 18.74 -22.68
C VAL A 571 -28.58 19.29 -23.87
N ILE A 572 -28.26 18.46 -24.87
CA ILE A 572 -27.57 18.90 -26.09
C ILE A 572 -28.40 19.96 -26.82
N LEU A 573 -29.71 19.77 -26.95
CA LEU A 573 -30.61 20.75 -27.56
C LEU A 573 -30.67 22.06 -26.77
N TRP A 574 -30.69 21.99 -25.45
CA TRP A 574 -30.64 23.17 -24.59
C TRP A 574 -29.32 23.93 -24.69
N GLU A 575 -28.20 23.22 -24.71
CA GLU A 575 -26.87 23.82 -24.90
C GLU A 575 -26.77 24.53 -26.24
N LYS A 576 -27.26 23.91 -27.33
CA LYS A 576 -27.34 24.54 -28.65
C LYS A 576 -28.16 25.84 -28.62
N ARG A 577 -29.32 25.84 -27.95
CA ARG A 577 -30.17 27.05 -27.82
C ARG A 577 -29.51 28.17 -27.02
N ARG A 578 -28.63 27.84 -26.07
CA ARG A 578 -27.86 28.80 -25.28
C ARG A 578 -26.50 29.16 -25.90
N GLY A 579 -26.20 28.67 -27.11
CA GLY A 579 -24.92 28.91 -27.77
C GLY A 579 -23.72 28.28 -27.08
N ILE A 580 -23.92 27.26 -26.22
CA ILE A 580 -22.84 26.60 -25.47
C ILE A 580 -22.14 25.60 -26.40
N SER A 581 -20.90 25.91 -26.76
CA SER A 581 -20.06 25.08 -27.63
C SER A 581 -19.26 24.04 -26.86
N ARG A 582 -18.60 23.12 -27.57
CA ARG A 582 -17.68 22.15 -26.95
C ARG A 582 -16.45 22.84 -26.34
N THR A 583 -15.96 23.91 -26.96
CA THR A 583 -14.81 24.67 -26.49
C THR A 583 -15.08 25.35 -25.15
N ASP A 584 -16.29 25.86 -24.93
CA ASP A 584 -16.69 26.50 -23.67
C ASP A 584 -16.66 25.51 -22.49
N LYS A 585 -16.96 24.24 -22.77
CA LYS A 585 -16.95 23.18 -21.75
C LYS A 585 -15.54 22.76 -21.34
N ILE A 586 -14.55 22.93 -22.22
CA ILE A 586 -13.17 22.47 -22.02
C ILE A 586 -12.27 23.59 -21.49
N THR A 587 -12.49 24.84 -21.90
CA THR A 587 -11.68 26.00 -21.50
C THR A 587 -11.76 26.24 -19.98
N SER A 588 -10.63 26.35 -19.29
CA SER A 588 -10.61 26.69 -17.86
C SER A 588 -11.03 28.14 -17.65
N GLU A 589 -11.99 28.40 -16.77
CA GLU A 589 -12.39 29.77 -16.42
C GLU A 589 -11.23 30.44 -15.67
N SER A 590 -10.74 31.58 -16.19
CA SER A 590 -9.85 32.45 -15.42
C SER A 590 -10.65 33.07 -14.27
N LYS A 591 -10.10 33.01 -13.04
CA LYS A 591 -10.65 33.72 -11.88
C LYS A 591 -10.55 35.23 -12.17
N GLY A 592 -11.62 35.82 -12.67
CA GLY A 592 -11.71 37.27 -12.88
C GLY A 592 -11.72 37.99 -11.54
N LYS A 593 -10.84 38.98 -11.39
CA LYS A 593 -10.94 40.00 -10.34
C LYS A 593 -12.19 40.84 -10.63
N ASP A 594 -13.19 40.76 -9.78
CA ASP A 594 -14.30 41.71 -9.81
C ASP A 594 -13.79 43.07 -9.29
N ASN A 595 -13.67 44.02 -10.21
CA ASN A 595 -13.47 45.43 -9.90
C ASN A 595 -14.81 46.04 -9.48
N SER A 596 -14.96 46.34 -8.19
CA SER A 596 -15.84 47.43 -7.73
C SER A 596 -15.26 48.05 -6.45
N ASN A 597 -14.43 49.08 -6.65
CA ASN A 597 -14.10 50.05 -5.62
C ASN A 597 -15.29 51.02 -5.47
N GLN A 598 -15.93 51.07 -4.30
CA GLN A 598 -16.07 52.30 -3.48
C GLN A 598 -16.82 52.06 -2.15
N LEU A 599 -16.04 52.23 -1.09
CA LEU A 599 -16.29 52.69 0.30
C LEU A 599 -17.69 52.63 0.95
N SER A 600 -17.73 51.95 2.11
CA SER A 600 -18.20 52.56 3.38
C SER A 600 -17.52 51.86 4.57
N GLU A 601 -16.65 52.57 5.28
CA GLU A 601 -15.66 52.06 6.25
C GLU A 601 -16.19 51.71 7.67
N SER A 602 -17.50 51.69 7.92
CA SER A 602 -18.03 51.53 9.29
C SER A 602 -18.64 50.16 9.63
N LYS A 603 -18.55 49.14 8.74
CA LYS A 603 -19.04 47.77 9.02
C LYS A 603 -17.95 46.70 9.14
N VAL A 604 -16.68 47.11 9.29
CA VAL A 604 -15.53 46.19 9.28
C VAL A 604 -15.29 45.52 10.65
N LYS A 605 -15.75 46.08 11.77
CA LYS A 605 -15.48 45.50 13.10
C LYS A 605 -16.49 44.42 13.57
N ASP A 606 -17.74 44.47 13.13
CA ASP A 606 -18.74 43.46 13.55
C ASP A 606 -18.77 42.22 12.63
N ASN A 607 -18.44 42.38 11.36
CA ASN A 607 -18.34 41.24 10.43
C ASN A 607 -17.03 40.46 10.58
N SER A 608 -15.94 41.07 11.07
CA SER A 608 -14.70 40.34 11.38
C SER A 608 -14.89 39.37 12.54
N ASN A 609 -15.68 39.75 13.55
CA ASN A 609 -15.94 38.91 14.72
C ASN A 609 -16.94 37.78 14.42
N LYS A 610 -17.99 38.04 13.60
CA LYS A 610 -18.94 37.01 13.14
C LYS A 610 -18.31 36.01 12.17
N LEU A 611 -17.39 36.44 11.30
CA LEU A 611 -16.65 35.57 10.39
C LEU A 611 -15.54 34.80 11.11
N SER A 612 -14.86 35.42 12.09
CA SER A 612 -13.91 34.76 13.00
C SER A 612 -14.59 33.63 13.78
N ASN A 613 -15.77 33.86 14.35
CA ASN A 613 -16.45 32.87 15.18
C ASN A 613 -17.05 31.74 14.33
N LYS A 614 -17.60 32.02 13.14
CA LYS A 614 -18.03 30.97 12.19
C LYS A 614 -16.88 30.16 11.62
N VAL A 615 -15.71 30.77 11.38
CA VAL A 615 -14.49 30.06 10.95
C VAL A 615 -13.92 29.22 12.09
N LYS A 616 -13.98 29.70 13.34
CA LYS A 616 -13.59 28.93 14.54
C LYS A 616 -14.52 27.74 14.79
N ASP A 617 -15.84 27.87 14.62
CA ASP A 617 -16.81 26.77 14.80
C ASP A 617 -16.78 25.73 13.66
N LEU A 618 -16.48 26.16 12.42
CA LEU A 618 -16.20 25.25 11.29
C LEU A 618 -14.82 24.60 11.38
N GLN A 619 -13.88 25.21 12.10
CA GLN A 619 -12.57 24.64 12.40
C GLN A 619 -12.66 23.63 13.55
N THR A 620 -13.34 23.92 14.66
CA THR A 620 -13.50 22.97 15.79
C THR A 620 -14.30 21.73 15.40
N GLY A 621 -15.39 21.86 14.63
CA GLY A 621 -16.17 20.71 14.13
C GLY A 621 -15.48 19.85 13.05
N LYS A 622 -14.46 20.39 12.37
CA LYS A 622 -13.55 19.65 11.48
C LYS A 622 -12.32 19.11 12.20
N ILE A 623 -11.84 19.78 13.24
CA ILE A 623 -10.70 19.37 14.09
C ILE A 623 -11.10 18.20 14.99
N ASP A 624 -12.34 18.13 15.47
CA ASP A 624 -12.83 17.03 16.32
C ASP A 624 -13.16 15.77 15.48
N ARG A 625 -13.66 15.97 14.25
CA ARG A 625 -13.82 14.91 13.23
C ARG A 625 -12.49 14.47 12.63
N LEU A 626 -11.53 15.38 12.45
CA LEU A 626 -10.14 15.01 12.18
C LEU A 626 -9.61 14.24 13.37
N GLN A 627 -9.58 14.73 14.62
CA GLN A 627 -8.98 14.06 15.78
C GLN A 627 -9.48 12.63 16.02
N LYS A 628 -10.76 12.32 15.74
CA LYS A 628 -11.29 10.94 15.78
C LYS A 628 -10.91 10.05 14.59
N SER A 629 -10.67 10.61 13.40
CA SER A 629 -10.18 9.87 12.21
C SER A 629 -8.65 9.90 12.07
N VAL A 630 -8.01 10.88 12.70
CA VAL A 630 -6.59 11.14 12.87
C VAL A 630 -6.07 10.25 14.01
N SER A 631 -6.75 10.00 15.13
CA SER A 631 -6.23 9.00 16.10
C SER A 631 -6.07 7.58 15.49
N LEU A 632 -6.91 7.22 14.51
CA LEU A 632 -6.92 5.93 13.82
C LEU A 632 -6.08 5.87 12.52
N VAL A 633 -6.00 6.97 11.74
CA VAL A 633 -5.19 7.04 10.51
C VAL A 633 -3.87 7.83 10.71
N LYS A 634 -3.76 8.76 11.66
CA LYS A 634 -2.51 9.49 11.99
C LYS A 634 -1.45 8.61 12.66
N LYS A 635 -1.86 7.56 13.37
CA LYS A 635 -0.93 6.54 13.90
C LYS A 635 -0.26 5.71 12.79
N SER A 636 -0.84 5.69 11.58
CA SER A 636 -0.31 4.94 10.43
C SER A 636 0.08 5.77 9.19
N MET A 637 -0.41 7.02 9.02
CA MET A 637 -0.29 7.75 7.74
C MET A 637 0.23 9.19 7.83
N ASP A 638 -0.05 9.97 8.90
CA ASP A 638 0.35 11.40 8.95
C ASP A 638 1.83 11.56 9.34
N THR A 639 2.43 10.55 10.00
CA THR A 639 3.90 10.43 10.07
C THR A 639 4.48 10.02 8.71
N PHE A 640 3.80 9.19 7.92
CA PHE A 640 4.32 8.64 6.66
C PHE A 640 4.31 9.64 5.49
N VAL A 641 3.25 10.44 5.32
CA VAL A 641 3.15 11.34 4.15
C VAL A 641 3.81 12.71 4.39
N ARG A 642 3.77 13.26 5.61
CA ARG A 642 4.42 14.54 5.93
C ARG A 642 5.87 14.45 6.41
N LYS A 643 6.33 13.26 6.84
CA LYS A 643 7.71 13.05 7.35
C LYS A 643 8.55 12.03 6.55
N TYR A 644 7.96 11.19 5.68
CA TYR A 644 8.71 10.11 5.00
C TYR A 644 8.51 10.04 3.46
N ILE A 645 7.75 10.95 2.86
CA ILE A 645 7.77 11.20 1.41
C ILE A 645 8.63 12.44 1.07
N CYS A 646 8.93 13.29 2.04
CA CYS A 646 10.02 14.27 1.98
C CYS A 646 10.89 14.11 3.24
N GLU A 647 12.18 13.87 2.97
CA GLU A 647 13.32 13.70 3.87
C GLU A 647 13.54 12.30 4.50
N ASP A 648 14.65 11.70 4.03
CA ASP A 648 15.47 10.62 4.61
C ASP A 648 14.94 9.19 4.71
N TRP A 649 14.89 8.53 3.54
CA TRP A 649 15.36 7.14 3.46
C TRP A 649 16.88 7.15 3.71
N ILE A 650 17.36 6.72 4.87
CA ILE A 650 18.79 6.46 5.10
C ILE A 650 19.12 5.06 4.58
N PRO A 651 19.85 4.91 3.46
CA PRO A 651 20.40 3.64 3.05
C PRO A 651 21.85 3.56 3.55
N ILE A 652 22.11 2.81 4.62
CA ILE A 652 23.49 2.38 4.90
C ILE A 652 23.80 1.21 3.96
N LYS A 653 24.67 1.43 2.98
CA LYS A 653 24.88 0.51 1.85
C LYS A 653 26.36 0.26 1.55
N LYS A 654 26.68 -1.01 1.24
CA LYS A 654 27.56 -1.48 0.13
C LYS A 654 27.51 -3.03 0.08
N LYS A 655 27.56 -3.77 -1.04
CA LYS A 655 27.72 -3.53 -2.50
C LYS A 655 27.52 -4.91 -3.17
N VAL A 656 26.70 -5.12 -4.22
CA VAL A 656 26.84 -6.23 -5.22
C VAL A 656 26.12 -5.87 -6.54
N ASP A 657 26.67 -6.43 -7.61
CA ASP A 657 26.59 -6.21 -9.06
C ASP A 657 25.31 -6.60 -9.84
N LYS A 658 25.34 -6.19 -11.12
CA LYS A 658 24.34 -6.31 -12.19
C LYS A 658 24.11 -7.77 -12.65
N VAL A 659 22.85 -8.08 -12.97
CA VAL A 659 22.48 -9.11 -13.95
C VAL A 659 21.55 -8.49 -15.00
N THR A 660 21.98 -8.59 -16.24
CA THR A 660 21.32 -8.15 -17.48
C THR A 660 20.20 -9.12 -17.88
N LEU A 661 19.08 -8.62 -18.41
CA LEU A 661 18.04 -9.45 -19.03
C LEU A 661 17.87 -9.03 -20.50
N TYR A 662 18.15 -9.98 -21.39
CA TYR A 662 17.94 -9.93 -22.83
C TYR A 662 16.44 -9.83 -23.15
N MET A 663 16.07 -8.90 -24.02
CA MET A 663 14.77 -8.89 -24.70
C MET A 663 14.92 -9.67 -26.00
N SER A 664 14.23 -10.81 -26.15
CA SER A 664 13.95 -11.38 -27.46
C SER A 664 12.52 -11.04 -27.88
N LYS A 665 12.44 -10.50 -29.08
CA LYS A 665 11.27 -9.96 -29.76
C LYS A 665 10.80 -11.05 -30.73
N LYS A 666 9.67 -11.73 -30.44
CA LYS A 666 8.89 -12.48 -31.42
C LYS A 666 7.56 -12.92 -30.79
N LEU A 667 6.49 -12.21 -31.14
CA LEU A 667 5.09 -12.66 -31.24
C LEU A 667 4.23 -11.41 -31.47
N LEU A 668 4.33 -10.90 -32.69
CA LEU A 668 3.40 -9.99 -33.35
C LEU A 668 3.69 -10.16 -34.85
N ASP A 669 3.28 -11.32 -35.35
CA ASP A 669 2.54 -11.43 -36.62
C ASP A 669 1.13 -11.88 -36.24
#